data_AF-A0A6I0SJZ8-F1
#
_entry.id   AF-A0A6I0SJZ8-F1
#
_cell.length_a   1.000
_cell.length_b   1.000
_cell.length_c   1.000
_cell.angle_alpha   90.00
_cell.angle_beta   90.00
_cell.angle_gamma   90.00
#
_symmetry.space_group_name_H-M   'P 1'
#
loop_
_entity.id
_entity.type
_entity.pdbx_description
1 polymer ?
#
loop_
_entity_poly.entity_id
_entity_poly.type
_entity_poly.pdbx_seq_one_letter_code
_entity_poly.pdbx_strand_id
1 'polypeptide(L)'
;MKKILYIILFICCTGSFHSCTDYLNVDKYFYDQLTLDSAFSKRIYVEGWLATTFDVMGRAGEFYEPFRWASDDLYHPDMINYVEGNYSSSNQLWDGSEIEGRIWRMYEGVRRASTFIENVGNCPELTMSEISDMKAQARFLRAYSYWGLIRALGPVPFIPIEGLDVNLSYEELSLPREHIDFIVDFIDKELAEAARSLPATRTTNNMGHPTRGAALALRARVLVYAASPLFNGNTDLFDLKDNKGNQLVSQEYDESKWAKAAAAAKDVIDLGLYSLYITPPAVNVSEYERPPYHSEYSDKNFPEGWANVDPLRSYKSIFDGTILGSKNPELIFTRTEVGTSTIGDWVYRSMPRTLFGDNRLAVTLKQVNAYYMDNGQTIDEAKSTGYYQTEGFTTSANSKDNPFLPDNVSLMYNRREPRFYASIAYNGSVWKAESAAESNFRDQQIFYYRGLNDGKQGFKEDCPITGISLKKYYNDEDARSQGGYTVNKTEPTIRYAEVLLIYAEALNELKEGAVHRVFNYLGEEISIQRDWKEMQRAMKQIRMRAGVPDFTVETYQNQTDFRVKLKRERQIELLGENAMRYFDLRRWKDALVEENQLMQGCNINISNAETHIQDFYKPTIITSVHKYFEQRMYLWPFPSYELKRNVNLTQNPGW
;
A
#
# COMPACT_ATOMS: atom_id res chain seq x y z
N MET A 1 14.17 -62.73 27.79
CA MET A 1 14.97 -61.58 27.30
C MET A 1 14.31 -60.76 26.17
N LYS A 2 13.05 -60.98 25.77
CA LYS A 2 12.35 -60.10 24.80
C LYS A 2 11.33 -59.14 25.42
N LYS A 3 11.01 -59.24 26.73
CA LYS A 3 10.07 -58.33 27.41
C LYS A 3 10.73 -57.20 28.20
N ILE A 4 12.05 -57.25 28.42
CA ILE A 4 12.80 -56.21 29.14
C ILE A 4 13.37 -55.14 28.17
N LEU A 5 13.56 -55.48 26.89
CA LEU A 5 14.00 -54.51 25.87
C LEU A 5 12.93 -53.47 25.52
N TYR A 6 11.64 -53.84 25.54
CA TYR A 6 10.55 -52.91 25.24
C TYR A 6 10.26 -51.91 26.36
N ILE A 7 10.63 -52.23 27.60
CA ILE A 7 10.45 -51.31 28.74
C ILE A 7 11.57 -50.27 28.78
N ILE A 8 12.77 -50.61 28.29
CA ILE A 8 13.89 -49.65 28.18
C ILE A 8 13.75 -48.75 26.93
N LEU A 9 13.13 -49.24 25.85
CA LEU A 9 12.81 -48.42 24.67
C LEU A 9 11.63 -47.46 24.90
N PHE A 10 10.77 -47.73 25.88
CA PHE A 10 9.64 -46.86 26.23
C PHE A 10 10.01 -45.77 27.25
N ILE A 11 11.11 -45.95 27.99
CA ILE A 11 11.60 -45.01 29.02
C ILE A 11 12.70 -44.08 28.47
N CYS A 12 13.32 -44.40 27.33
CA CYS A 12 14.27 -43.51 26.64
C CYS A 12 13.63 -42.52 25.64
N CYS A 13 12.29 -42.55 25.49
CA CYS A 13 11.54 -41.54 24.72
C CYS A 13 10.92 -40.43 25.60
N THR A 14 11.17 -40.45 26.91
CA THR A 14 10.68 -39.43 27.86
C THR A 14 11.86 -38.78 28.56
N GLY A 15 12.59 -37.93 27.84
CA GLY A 15 13.73 -37.20 28.40
C GLY A 15 14.45 -36.35 27.37
N SER A 16 14.15 -35.04 27.41
CA SER A 16 14.94 -33.94 26.84
C SER A 16 14.76 -33.59 25.36
N PHE A 17 13.63 -32.94 25.06
CA PHE A 17 13.66 -31.60 24.46
C PHE A 17 12.63 -30.73 25.21
N HIS A 18 13.07 -30.01 26.25
CA HIS A 18 12.38 -28.80 26.68
C HIS A 18 12.75 -27.69 25.71
N SER A 19 12.06 -27.67 24.57
CA SER A 19 11.79 -26.45 23.82
C SER A 19 10.40 -26.01 24.26
N CYS A 20 10.30 -24.90 24.96
CA CYS A 20 9.03 -24.29 25.34
C CYS A 20 8.29 -23.81 24.09
N THR A 21 7.60 -24.72 23.41
CA THR A 21 6.61 -24.42 22.38
C THR A 21 5.28 -24.96 22.86
N ASP A 22 4.74 -24.30 23.88
CA ASP A 22 3.33 -24.24 24.21
C ASP A 22 3.18 -23.14 25.27
N TYR A 23 3.43 -21.89 24.85
CA TYR A 23 2.61 -20.81 25.37
C TYR A 23 1.23 -21.03 24.77
N LEU A 24 0.51 -21.91 25.47
CA LEU A 24 -0.91 -21.83 25.71
C LEU A 24 -1.50 -20.52 25.18
N ASN A 25 -2.41 -20.67 24.23
CA ASN A 25 -3.36 -19.68 23.73
C ASN A 25 -4.33 -19.25 24.86
N VAL A 26 -3.76 -18.86 26.01
CA VAL A 26 -4.43 -18.48 27.26
C VAL A 26 -4.38 -16.97 27.45
N ASP A 27 -3.54 -16.26 26.69
CA ASP A 27 -3.42 -14.79 26.79
C ASP A 27 -4.74 -14.08 26.46
N LYS A 28 -5.48 -14.52 25.43
CA LYS A 28 -6.73 -13.84 25.03
C LYS A 28 -7.82 -13.88 26.12
N TYR A 29 -7.90 -14.99 26.87
CA TYR A 29 -8.89 -15.15 27.95
C TYR A 29 -8.41 -14.60 29.30
N PHE A 30 -7.11 -14.49 29.54
CA PHE A 30 -6.57 -13.98 30.80
C PHE A 30 -6.71 -12.46 30.90
N TYR A 31 -6.53 -11.71 29.79
CA TYR A 31 -6.73 -10.26 29.78
C TYR A 31 -8.21 -9.85 29.90
N ASP A 32 -9.14 -10.65 29.36
CA ASP A 32 -10.59 -10.41 29.49
C ASP A 32 -11.10 -10.62 30.94
N GLN A 33 -10.34 -11.31 31.80
CA GLN A 33 -10.67 -11.55 33.21
C GLN A 33 -9.99 -10.58 34.19
N LEU A 34 -9.06 -9.74 33.73
CA LEU A 34 -8.43 -8.73 34.57
C LEU A 34 -9.41 -7.57 34.74
N THR A 35 -9.65 -7.16 35.99
CA THR A 35 -10.26 -5.85 36.25
C THR A 35 -9.36 -4.77 35.66
N LEU A 36 -9.97 -3.64 35.26
CA LEU A 36 -9.24 -2.48 34.73
C LEU A 36 -8.06 -2.10 35.65
N ASP A 37 -8.29 -2.06 36.96
CA ASP A 37 -7.25 -1.76 37.96
C ASP A 37 -6.09 -2.77 37.92
N SER A 38 -6.38 -4.06 37.72
CA SER A 38 -5.35 -5.10 37.65
C SER A 38 -4.54 -4.99 36.35
N ALA A 39 -5.18 -4.64 35.23
CA ALA A 39 -4.54 -4.49 33.93
C ALA A 39 -3.49 -3.35 33.89
N PHE A 40 -3.66 -2.30 34.70
CA PHE A 40 -2.73 -1.18 34.79
C PHE A 40 -1.84 -1.20 36.05
N SER A 41 -1.83 -2.31 36.80
CA SER A 41 -1.07 -2.43 38.04
C SER A 41 0.42 -2.77 37.86
N LYS A 42 0.79 -3.43 36.75
CA LYS A 42 2.17 -3.91 36.46
C LYS A 42 2.56 -3.66 35.01
N ARG A 43 3.85 -3.42 34.77
CA ARG A 43 4.43 -3.14 33.45
C ARG A 43 4.03 -4.20 32.42
N ILE A 44 4.17 -5.48 32.75
CA ILE A 44 3.89 -6.57 31.82
C ILE A 44 2.44 -6.55 31.29
N TYR A 45 1.48 -6.17 32.14
CA TYR A 45 0.07 -6.09 31.75
C TYR A 45 -0.21 -4.85 30.91
N VAL A 46 0.43 -3.73 31.24
CA VAL A 46 0.34 -2.51 30.43
C VAL A 46 0.95 -2.71 29.04
N GLU A 47 2.14 -3.32 28.97
CA GLU A 47 2.80 -3.67 27.71
C GLU A 47 1.95 -4.66 26.90
N GLY A 48 1.35 -5.67 27.56
CA GLY A 48 0.40 -6.59 26.93
C GLY A 48 -0.85 -5.89 26.38
N TRP A 49 -1.45 -4.96 27.12
CA TRP A 49 -2.59 -4.17 26.65
C TRP A 49 -2.22 -3.34 25.41
N LEU A 50 -1.08 -2.65 25.45
CA LEU A 50 -0.62 -1.84 24.33
C LEU A 50 -0.34 -2.72 23.11
N ALA A 51 0.41 -3.82 23.26
CA ALA A 51 0.74 -4.76 22.20
C ALA A 51 -0.53 -5.30 21.52
N THR A 52 -1.51 -5.72 22.31
CA THR A 52 -2.75 -6.25 21.77
C THR A 52 -3.60 -5.14 21.10
N THR A 53 -3.42 -3.86 21.44
CA THR A 53 -4.06 -2.74 20.73
C THR A 53 -3.50 -2.57 19.31
N PHE A 54 -2.24 -2.95 19.06
CA PHE A 54 -1.65 -2.92 17.72
C PHE A 54 -2.31 -3.88 16.72
N ASP A 55 -3.03 -4.91 17.19
CA ASP A 55 -3.74 -5.87 16.32
C ASP A 55 -4.66 -5.20 15.29
N VAL A 56 -5.20 -4.01 15.61
CA VAL A 56 -6.08 -3.26 14.70
C VAL A 56 -5.38 -2.84 13.41
N MET A 57 -4.05 -2.69 13.45
CA MET A 57 -3.25 -2.35 12.27
C MET A 57 -3.25 -3.44 11.22
N GLY A 58 -3.51 -4.69 11.60
CA GLY A 58 -3.67 -5.79 10.66
C GLY A 58 -4.87 -5.59 9.73
N ARG A 59 -5.91 -4.86 10.15
CA ARG A 59 -7.20 -4.72 9.44
C ARG A 59 -7.26 -3.54 8.47
N ALA A 60 -6.27 -2.65 8.44
CA ALA A 60 -6.25 -1.48 7.55
C ALA A 60 -4.91 -1.31 6.79
N GLY A 61 -4.45 -2.37 6.11
CA GLY A 61 -3.41 -2.28 5.08
C GLY A 61 -3.08 -3.63 4.46
N GLU A 62 -1.99 -3.74 3.72
CA GLU A 62 -1.69 -4.73 2.66
C GLU A 62 -2.03 -6.21 2.86
N PHE A 63 -2.09 -6.70 4.09
CA PHE A 63 -2.39 -8.11 4.32
C PHE A 63 -3.89 -8.41 4.34
N TYR A 64 -4.68 -7.77 5.22
CA TYR A 64 -6.14 -7.93 5.24
C TYR A 64 -6.87 -6.82 4.48
N GLU A 65 -6.16 -5.90 3.82
CA GLU A 65 -6.85 -4.88 3.04
C GLU A 65 -7.61 -5.56 1.90
N PRO A 66 -8.95 -5.45 1.89
CA PRO A 66 -9.79 -6.10 0.88
C PRO A 66 -9.66 -5.46 -0.51
N PHE A 67 -9.00 -4.31 -0.62
CA PHE A 67 -8.98 -3.51 -1.86
C PHE A 67 -7.70 -3.67 -2.69
N ARG A 68 -6.71 -4.44 -2.20
CA ARG A 68 -5.34 -4.47 -2.74
C ARG A 68 -5.20 -4.92 -4.21
N TRP A 69 -6.16 -5.65 -4.74
CA TRP A 69 -6.21 -6.09 -6.16
C TRP A 69 -7.59 -5.84 -6.79
N ALA A 70 -8.28 -4.79 -6.33
CA ALA A 70 -9.65 -4.49 -6.71
C ALA A 70 -9.79 -3.14 -7.45
N SER A 71 -8.74 -2.71 -8.16
CA SER A 71 -8.72 -1.44 -8.89
C SER A 71 -8.34 -1.63 -10.36
N ASP A 72 -7.99 -0.55 -11.06
CA ASP A 72 -7.67 -0.56 -12.48
C ASP A 72 -6.23 -0.95 -12.80
N ASP A 73 -5.39 -1.16 -11.80
CA ASP A 73 -3.97 -1.52 -11.91
C ASP A 73 -3.72 -3.03 -11.81
N LEU A 74 -4.36 -3.68 -10.83
CA LEU A 74 -4.18 -5.08 -10.47
C LEU A 74 -5.51 -5.80 -10.35
N TYR A 75 -5.50 -7.09 -10.68
CA TYR A 75 -6.65 -7.98 -10.51
C TYR A 75 -6.22 -9.35 -10.00
N HIS A 76 -7.00 -9.89 -9.08
CA HIS A 76 -6.94 -11.31 -8.71
C HIS A 76 -8.37 -11.87 -8.68
N PRO A 77 -8.62 -13.13 -9.11
CA PRO A 77 -9.97 -13.70 -9.11
C PRO A 77 -10.70 -13.66 -7.76
N ASP A 78 -9.97 -13.70 -6.66
CA ASP A 78 -10.51 -13.55 -5.29
C ASP A 78 -11.19 -12.18 -5.07
N MET A 79 -10.95 -11.19 -5.95
CA MET A 79 -11.52 -9.84 -5.89
C MET A 79 -12.73 -9.63 -6.83
N ILE A 80 -13.24 -10.67 -7.50
CA ILE A 80 -14.32 -10.53 -8.50
C ILE A 80 -15.53 -9.77 -7.95
N ASN A 81 -15.97 -10.09 -6.72
CA ASN A 81 -17.13 -9.43 -6.12
C ASN A 81 -16.90 -7.94 -5.84
N TYR A 82 -15.66 -7.52 -5.59
CA TYR A 82 -15.32 -6.11 -5.38
C TYR A 82 -15.37 -5.33 -6.70
N VAL A 83 -14.84 -5.94 -7.76
CA VAL A 83 -14.69 -5.31 -9.08
C VAL A 83 -16.02 -5.28 -9.85
N GLU A 84 -16.88 -6.28 -9.66
CA GLU A 84 -18.21 -6.35 -10.28
C GLU A 84 -19.30 -5.67 -9.45
N GLY A 85 -18.97 -5.10 -8.29
CA GLY A 85 -19.92 -4.38 -7.43
C GLY A 85 -20.92 -5.29 -6.70
N ASN A 86 -20.58 -6.56 -6.47
CA ASN A 86 -21.43 -7.55 -5.79
C ASN A 86 -21.40 -7.42 -4.25
N TYR A 87 -21.52 -6.19 -3.74
CA TYR A 87 -21.56 -5.89 -2.31
C TYR A 87 -22.76 -5.02 -1.95
N SER A 88 -23.20 -5.07 -0.69
CA SER A 88 -24.33 -4.28 -0.19
C SER A 88 -24.28 -4.15 1.33
N SER A 89 -25.21 -3.40 1.90
CA SER A 89 -25.44 -3.34 3.35
C SER A 89 -25.62 -4.74 3.97
N SER A 90 -26.22 -5.68 3.25
CA SER A 90 -26.46 -7.05 3.74
C SER A 90 -25.37 -8.05 3.32
N ASN A 91 -24.43 -7.65 2.47
CA ASN A 91 -23.32 -8.47 2.00
C ASN A 91 -22.01 -7.65 2.04
N GLN A 92 -21.42 -7.55 3.23
CA GLN A 92 -20.12 -6.94 3.43
C GLN A 92 -19.04 -7.94 2.99
N LEU A 93 -18.38 -7.70 1.85
CA LEU A 93 -17.38 -8.62 1.31
C LEU A 93 -16.10 -8.74 2.15
N TRP A 94 -15.84 -7.76 3.02
CA TRP A 94 -14.66 -7.75 3.89
C TRP A 94 -14.93 -8.35 5.28
N ASP A 95 -16.19 -8.69 5.61
CA ASP A 95 -16.57 -9.23 6.92
C ASP A 95 -16.61 -10.76 6.83
N GLY A 96 -15.60 -11.44 7.40
CA GLY A 96 -15.69 -12.90 7.63
C GLY A 96 -16.72 -13.26 8.71
N SER A 97 -16.99 -12.33 9.63
CA SER A 97 -18.07 -12.34 10.63
C SER A 97 -18.28 -10.92 11.19
N GLU A 98 -19.41 -10.65 11.85
CA GLU A 98 -19.73 -9.33 12.45
C GLU A 98 -18.64 -8.83 13.41
N ILE A 99 -18.01 -9.73 14.18
CA ILE A 99 -16.98 -9.42 15.20
C ILE A 99 -15.56 -9.37 14.63
N GLU A 100 -15.39 -9.73 13.36
CA GLU A 100 -14.12 -9.64 12.62
C GLU A 100 -14.11 -8.44 11.67
N GLY A 101 -15.26 -7.77 11.52
CA GLY A 101 -15.48 -6.74 10.53
C GLY A 101 -14.74 -5.43 10.79
N ARG A 102 -14.57 -4.63 9.73
CA ARG A 102 -13.81 -3.37 9.77
C ARG A 102 -14.35 -2.44 10.86
N ILE A 103 -15.67 -2.24 10.93
CA ILE A 103 -16.30 -1.33 11.89
C ILE A 103 -15.98 -1.76 13.32
N TRP A 104 -16.25 -3.03 13.63
CA TRP A 104 -15.99 -3.59 14.95
C TRP A 104 -14.52 -3.43 15.35
N ARG A 105 -13.58 -3.88 14.52
CA ARG A 105 -12.16 -3.87 14.85
C ARG A 105 -11.58 -2.47 14.98
N MET A 106 -12.05 -1.52 14.19
CA MET A 106 -11.58 -0.14 14.30
C MET A 106 -12.14 0.56 15.54
N TYR A 107 -13.43 0.41 15.87
CA TYR A 107 -13.96 0.95 17.13
C TYR A 107 -13.43 0.23 18.37
N GLU A 108 -13.12 -1.06 18.28
CA GLU A 108 -12.38 -1.79 19.31
C GLU A 108 -11.01 -1.12 19.55
N GLY A 109 -10.29 -0.76 18.48
CA GLY A 109 -9.06 0.01 18.55
C GLY A 109 -9.21 1.35 19.24
N VAL A 110 -10.24 2.12 18.85
CA VAL A 110 -10.57 3.41 19.50
C VAL A 110 -10.80 3.22 20.99
N ARG A 111 -11.63 2.26 21.39
CA ARG A 111 -11.93 1.97 22.80
C ARG A 111 -10.67 1.62 23.57
N ARG A 112 -9.89 0.65 23.07
CA ARG A 112 -8.69 0.14 23.76
C ARG A 112 -7.61 1.21 23.90
N ALA A 113 -7.42 2.03 22.87
CA ALA A 113 -6.50 3.15 22.91
C ALA A 113 -6.96 4.23 23.89
N SER A 114 -8.24 4.62 23.88
CA SER A 114 -8.79 5.60 24.84
C SER A 114 -8.63 5.12 26.27
N THR A 115 -9.05 3.88 26.58
CA THR A 115 -8.89 3.28 27.91
C THR A 115 -7.43 3.24 28.33
N PHE A 116 -6.52 2.90 27.41
CA PHE A 116 -5.09 2.89 27.70
C PHE A 116 -4.56 4.28 28.07
N ILE A 117 -4.92 5.32 27.30
CA ILE A 117 -4.46 6.71 27.52
C ILE A 117 -4.86 7.22 28.90
N GLU A 118 -6.06 6.87 29.36
CA GLU A 118 -6.56 7.28 30.68
C GLU A 118 -5.86 6.57 31.83
N ASN A 119 -5.51 5.29 31.65
CA ASN A 119 -5.13 4.42 32.77
C ASN A 119 -3.64 4.09 32.85
N VAL A 120 -2.86 4.25 31.78
CA VAL A 120 -1.41 3.95 31.79
C VAL A 120 -0.63 4.74 32.86
N GLY A 121 -1.14 5.91 33.26
CA GLY A 121 -0.56 6.71 34.35
C GLY A 121 -0.67 6.07 35.74
N ASN A 122 -1.54 5.07 35.91
CA ASN A 122 -1.76 4.39 37.20
C ASN A 122 -0.72 3.30 37.48
N CYS A 123 0.13 2.95 36.50
CA CYS A 123 1.15 1.92 36.68
C CYS A 123 2.38 2.47 37.41
N PRO A 124 2.71 1.98 38.63
CA PRO A 124 3.84 2.51 39.41
C PRO A 124 5.21 2.08 38.87
N GLU A 125 5.26 1.08 37.97
CA GLU A 125 6.51 0.53 37.42
C GLU A 125 7.01 1.27 36.16
N LEU A 126 6.25 2.26 35.67
CA LEU A 126 6.58 3.04 34.48
C LEU A 126 7.10 4.42 34.85
N THR A 127 8.13 4.86 34.14
CA THR A 127 8.61 6.24 34.22
C THR A 127 7.68 7.20 33.48
N MET A 128 7.73 8.49 33.81
CA MET A 128 6.95 9.51 33.08
C MET A 128 7.27 9.54 31.57
N SER A 129 8.52 9.26 31.19
CA SER A 129 8.92 9.20 29.78
C SER A 129 8.29 8.00 29.06
N GLU A 130 8.26 6.84 29.71
CA GLU A 130 7.61 5.64 29.15
C GLU A 130 6.10 5.83 29.04
N ILE A 131 5.47 6.41 30.07
CA ILE A 131 4.05 6.76 30.05
C ILE A 131 3.75 7.72 28.88
N SER A 132 4.56 8.76 28.70
CA SER A 132 4.39 9.74 27.61
C SER A 132 4.52 9.08 26.23
N ASP A 133 5.53 8.22 26.04
CA ASP A 133 5.72 7.49 24.78
C ASP A 133 4.57 6.51 24.51
N MET A 134 4.19 5.70 25.50
CA MET A 134 3.09 4.73 25.36
C MET A 134 1.74 5.42 25.10
N LYS A 135 1.46 6.55 25.76
CA LYS A 135 0.27 7.37 25.46
C LYS A 135 0.30 7.87 24.01
N ALA A 136 1.45 8.32 23.53
CA ALA A 136 1.61 8.80 22.17
C ALA A 136 1.41 7.70 21.12
N GLN A 137 1.88 6.48 21.41
CA GLN A 137 1.60 5.30 20.59
C GLN A 137 0.11 4.96 20.56
N ALA A 138 -0.58 5.03 21.70
CA ALA A 138 -2.02 4.82 21.78
C ALA A 138 -2.82 5.90 21.01
N ARG A 139 -2.41 7.18 21.07
CA ARG A 139 -2.98 8.25 20.23
C ARG A 139 -2.81 7.96 18.74
N PHE A 140 -1.62 7.52 18.33
CA PHE A 140 -1.38 7.09 16.94
C PHE A 140 -2.31 5.95 16.52
N LEU A 141 -2.51 4.94 17.38
CA LEU A 141 -3.41 3.82 17.14
C LEU A 141 -4.88 4.27 17.02
N ARG A 142 -5.35 5.17 17.90
CA ARG A 142 -6.70 5.74 17.86
C ARG A 142 -6.94 6.51 16.56
N ALA A 143 -5.99 7.36 16.18
CA ALA A 143 -6.01 8.08 14.91
C ALA A 143 -6.01 7.12 13.70
N TYR A 144 -5.18 6.07 13.75
CA TYR A 144 -5.12 5.04 12.71
C TYR A 144 -6.44 4.27 12.56
N SER A 145 -7.11 3.97 13.68
CA SER A 145 -8.43 3.34 13.67
C SER A 145 -9.48 4.21 13.00
N TYR A 146 -9.54 5.51 13.33
CA TYR A 146 -10.45 6.42 12.63
C TYR A 146 -10.10 6.57 11.16
N TRP A 147 -8.81 6.65 10.80
CA TRP A 147 -8.38 6.64 9.41
C TRP A 147 -8.87 5.40 8.65
N GLY A 148 -8.74 4.21 9.25
CA GLY A 148 -9.20 2.95 8.69
C GLY A 148 -10.71 2.89 8.44
N LEU A 149 -11.50 3.63 9.22
CA LEU A 149 -12.95 3.83 9.03
C LEU A 149 -13.23 4.83 7.89
N ILE A 150 -12.73 6.06 8.03
CA ILE A 150 -13.17 7.18 7.19
C ILE A 150 -12.72 7.04 5.72
N ARG A 151 -11.59 6.36 5.46
CA ARG A 151 -11.12 6.16 4.09
C ARG A 151 -12.00 5.23 3.25
N ALA A 152 -12.83 4.41 3.90
CA ALA A 152 -13.74 3.47 3.24
C ALA A 152 -15.21 3.86 3.39
N LEU A 153 -15.63 4.28 4.58
CA LEU A 153 -17.03 4.56 4.93
C LEU A 153 -17.39 6.05 4.87
N GLY A 154 -16.40 6.94 4.86
CA GLY A 154 -16.60 8.38 4.98
C GLY A 154 -16.94 8.80 6.42
N PRO A 155 -17.87 9.75 6.62
CA PRO A 155 -18.28 10.19 7.97
C PRO A 155 -18.75 9.02 8.83
N VAL A 156 -18.34 8.92 10.09
CA VAL A 156 -18.73 7.83 11.01
C VAL A 156 -19.12 8.39 12.37
N PRO A 157 -19.81 7.62 13.25
CA PRO A 157 -20.02 8.04 14.63
C PRO A 157 -18.70 8.34 15.35
N PHE A 158 -18.61 9.48 15.99
CA PHE A 158 -17.44 9.84 16.81
C PHE A 158 -17.66 9.38 18.25
N ILE A 159 -16.70 8.66 18.81
CA ILE A 159 -16.75 8.20 20.21
C ILE A 159 -16.04 9.26 21.04
N PRO A 160 -16.66 9.81 22.10
CA PRO A 160 -16.00 10.73 23.01
C PRO A 160 -14.69 10.15 23.56
N ILE A 161 -13.76 11.03 23.93
CA ILE A 161 -12.42 10.64 24.38
C ILE A 161 -12.52 9.78 25.64
N GLU A 162 -13.44 10.15 26.52
CA GLU A 162 -13.83 9.48 27.76
C GLU A 162 -14.56 8.13 27.54
N GLY A 163 -14.84 7.78 26.28
CA GLY A 163 -15.57 6.57 25.93
C GLY A 163 -17.08 6.71 26.15
N LEU A 164 -17.74 5.55 26.29
CA LEU A 164 -19.17 5.44 26.54
C LEU A 164 -19.40 4.57 27.78
N ASP A 165 -20.41 4.92 28.58
CA ASP A 165 -20.81 4.11 29.73
C ASP A 165 -21.57 2.86 29.26
N VAL A 166 -20.94 1.70 29.43
CA VAL A 166 -21.48 0.40 29.03
C VAL A 166 -22.75 -0.03 29.78
N ASN A 167 -23.12 0.69 30.85
CA ASN A 167 -24.36 0.44 31.59
C ASN A 167 -25.58 1.14 30.98
N LEU A 168 -25.36 2.05 30.02
CA LEU A 168 -26.44 2.71 29.31
C LEU A 168 -27.19 1.74 28.39
N SER A 169 -28.46 2.04 28.11
CA SER A 169 -29.23 1.28 27.13
C SER A 169 -28.63 1.40 25.72
N TYR A 170 -28.95 0.45 24.83
CA TYR A 170 -28.51 0.52 23.42
C TYR A 170 -28.95 1.81 22.71
N GLU A 171 -30.11 2.34 23.08
CA GLU A 171 -30.65 3.59 22.53
C GLU A 171 -29.84 4.81 23.00
N GLU A 172 -29.41 4.81 24.27
CA GLU A 172 -28.54 5.85 24.82
C GLU A 172 -27.09 5.76 24.31
N LEU A 173 -26.64 4.55 23.95
CA LEU A 173 -25.34 4.30 23.31
C LEU A 173 -25.33 4.61 21.80
N SER A 174 -26.50 4.86 21.20
CA SER A 174 -26.61 5.13 19.77
C SER A 174 -26.12 6.53 19.43
N LEU A 175 -25.02 6.63 18.69
CA LEU A 175 -24.44 7.90 18.28
C LEU A 175 -24.72 8.22 16.81
N PRO A 176 -25.12 9.47 16.48
CA PRO A 176 -25.20 9.88 15.09
C PRO A 176 -23.80 9.92 14.46
N ARG A 177 -23.77 9.95 13.12
CA ARG A 177 -22.53 10.20 12.37
C ARG A 177 -22.09 11.64 12.61
N GLU A 178 -20.78 11.85 12.65
CA GLU A 178 -20.18 13.17 12.80
C GLU A 178 -19.63 13.66 11.45
N HIS A 179 -19.59 14.99 11.26
CA HIS A 179 -19.07 15.62 10.07
C HIS A 179 -17.61 15.21 9.79
N ILE A 180 -17.27 14.90 8.54
CA ILE A 180 -15.96 14.36 8.17
C ILE A 180 -14.81 15.27 8.62
N ASP A 181 -14.97 16.58 8.48
CA ASP A 181 -13.93 17.56 8.85
C ASP A 181 -13.66 17.60 10.35
N PHE A 182 -14.65 17.29 11.19
CA PHE A 182 -14.44 17.17 12.63
C PHE A 182 -13.56 15.96 12.95
N ILE A 183 -13.84 14.81 12.33
CA ILE A 183 -13.06 13.58 12.54
C ILE A 183 -11.63 13.77 12.00
N VAL A 184 -11.48 14.41 10.85
CA VAL A 184 -10.16 14.74 10.28
C VAL A 184 -9.37 15.68 11.20
N ASP A 185 -10.00 16.73 11.74
CA ASP A 185 -9.36 17.65 12.69
C ASP A 185 -8.96 16.96 14.00
N PHE A 186 -9.77 16.03 14.48
CA PHE A 186 -9.40 15.16 15.60
C PHE A 186 -8.16 14.31 15.30
N ILE A 187 -8.13 13.63 14.14
CA ILE A 187 -6.98 12.83 13.71
C ILE A 187 -5.72 13.70 13.58
N ASP A 188 -5.84 14.88 12.97
CA ASP A 188 -4.76 15.86 12.80
C ASP A 188 -4.13 16.23 14.15
N LYS A 189 -4.97 16.59 15.13
CA LYS A 189 -4.55 16.94 16.49
C LYS A 189 -3.91 15.77 17.24
N GLU A 190 -4.52 14.58 17.19
CA GLU A 190 -3.98 13.37 17.83
C GLU A 190 -2.58 13.03 17.31
N LEU A 191 -2.39 13.10 15.98
CA LEU A 191 -1.11 12.78 15.36
C LEU A 191 -0.06 13.86 15.60
N ALA A 192 -0.44 15.14 15.61
CA ALA A 192 0.47 16.22 15.98
C ALA A 192 0.92 16.10 17.45
N GLU A 193 0.00 15.79 18.37
CA GLU A 193 0.33 15.57 19.79
C GLU A 193 1.20 14.32 19.99
N ALA A 194 0.88 13.23 19.29
CA ALA A 194 1.70 12.02 19.30
C ALA A 194 3.12 12.31 18.79
N ALA A 195 3.27 13.04 17.68
CA ALA A 195 4.58 13.37 17.10
C ALA A 195 5.50 14.15 18.07
N ARG A 196 4.94 15.01 18.93
CA ARG A 196 5.73 15.75 19.95
C ARG A 196 6.33 14.83 21.00
N SER A 197 5.67 13.72 21.31
CA SER A 197 6.06 12.81 22.39
C SER A 197 6.80 11.57 21.90
N LEU A 198 6.54 11.11 20.67
CA LEU A 198 7.19 9.95 20.09
C LEU A 198 8.68 10.24 19.79
N PRO A 199 9.57 9.24 19.95
CA PRO A 199 10.97 9.36 19.59
C PRO A 199 11.15 9.44 18.07
N ALA A 200 12.28 10.00 17.65
CA ALA A 200 12.67 10.08 16.24
C ALA A 200 12.94 8.71 15.62
N THR A 201 13.54 7.79 16.39
CA THR A 201 13.96 6.46 15.94
C THR A 201 13.58 5.40 16.95
N ARG A 202 13.42 4.15 16.48
CA ARG A 202 13.21 2.96 17.32
C ARG A 202 14.36 1.97 17.14
N THR A 203 14.53 1.09 18.12
CA THR A 203 15.41 -0.09 18.00
C THR A 203 14.83 -1.10 17.01
N THR A 204 15.67 -1.97 16.44
CA THR A 204 15.23 -3.02 15.50
C THR A 204 14.07 -3.87 16.03
N ASN A 205 14.09 -4.23 17.32
CA ASN A 205 13.02 -5.04 17.94
C ASN A 205 11.68 -4.29 18.08
N ASN A 206 11.69 -2.96 18.02
CA ASN A 206 10.52 -2.10 18.19
C ASN A 206 10.19 -1.34 16.89
N MET A 207 10.64 -1.85 15.73
CA MET A 207 10.46 -1.18 14.44
C MET A 207 8.99 -1.03 14.02
N GLY A 208 8.11 -1.90 14.53
CA GLY A 208 6.66 -1.79 14.34
C GLY A 208 5.97 -0.72 15.20
N HIS A 209 6.67 -0.12 16.17
CA HIS A 209 6.13 0.96 17.00
C HIS A 209 6.27 2.31 16.29
N PRO A 210 5.27 3.20 16.36
CA PRO A 210 5.33 4.47 15.65
C PRO A 210 6.44 5.36 16.20
N THR A 211 7.05 6.12 15.29
CA THR A 211 7.99 7.20 15.55
C THR A 211 7.32 8.55 15.32
N ARG A 212 8.01 9.64 15.64
CA ARG A 212 7.62 10.99 15.22
C ARG A 212 7.34 11.07 13.72
N GLY A 213 8.23 10.50 12.90
CA GLY A 213 8.06 10.48 11.45
C GLY A 213 6.80 9.71 11.02
N ALA A 214 6.50 8.57 11.66
CA ALA A 214 5.30 7.79 11.38
C ALA A 214 4.01 8.59 11.65
N ALA A 215 3.93 9.29 12.79
CA ALA A 215 2.79 10.12 13.14
C ALA A 215 2.59 11.27 12.14
N LEU A 216 3.67 11.97 11.78
CA LEU A 216 3.61 13.09 10.83
C LEU A 216 3.30 12.63 9.40
N ALA A 217 3.80 11.48 8.97
CA ALA A 217 3.53 10.98 7.63
C ALA A 217 2.10 10.44 7.50
N LEU A 218 1.56 9.78 8.53
CA LEU A 218 0.14 9.43 8.55
C LEU A 218 -0.74 10.69 8.54
N ARG A 219 -0.36 11.73 9.29
CA ARG A 219 -1.03 13.04 9.31
C ARG A 219 -1.09 13.65 7.90
N ALA A 220 0.04 13.67 7.17
CA ALA A 220 0.10 14.14 5.79
C ALA A 220 -0.85 13.35 4.86
N ARG A 221 -0.88 12.01 5.00
CA ARG A 221 -1.79 11.14 4.23
C ARG A 221 -3.26 11.43 4.50
N VAL A 222 -3.66 11.58 5.76
CA VAL A 222 -5.06 11.87 6.10
C VAL A 222 -5.48 13.23 5.55
N LEU A 223 -4.62 14.25 5.71
CA LEU A 223 -4.93 15.61 5.28
C LEU A 223 -5.01 15.74 3.75
N VAL A 224 -4.16 15.05 2.98
CA VAL A 224 -4.28 15.09 1.51
C VAL A 224 -5.58 14.45 1.03
N TYR A 225 -6.05 13.39 1.70
CA TYR A 225 -7.34 12.76 1.38
C TYR A 225 -8.51 13.67 1.73
N ALA A 226 -8.46 14.36 2.86
CA ALA A 226 -9.48 15.33 3.26
C ALA A 226 -9.51 16.57 2.34
N ALA A 227 -8.37 16.97 1.79
CA ALA A 227 -8.26 18.07 0.83
C ALA A 227 -8.72 17.70 -0.59
N SER A 228 -8.76 16.39 -0.89
CA SER A 228 -9.09 15.86 -2.22
C SER A 228 -10.56 16.06 -2.61
N PRO A 229 -10.88 16.05 -3.92
CA PRO A 229 -12.22 16.31 -4.45
C PRO A 229 -13.38 15.52 -3.81
N LEU A 230 -13.14 14.32 -3.27
CA LEU A 230 -14.20 13.52 -2.63
C LEU A 230 -14.80 14.19 -1.37
N PHE A 231 -13.99 14.86 -0.55
CA PHE A 231 -14.39 15.45 0.74
C PHE A 231 -14.21 16.98 0.81
N ASN A 232 -13.85 17.62 -0.30
CA ASN A 232 -13.59 19.05 -0.36
C ASN A 232 -14.41 19.74 -1.46
N GLY A 233 -15.66 20.09 -1.14
CA GLY A 233 -16.57 20.77 -2.08
C GLY A 233 -17.38 19.82 -2.97
N ASN A 234 -17.63 18.60 -2.51
CA ASN A 234 -18.29 17.57 -3.33
C ASN A 234 -19.82 17.63 -3.22
N THR A 235 -20.46 18.22 -4.23
CA THR A 235 -21.92 18.32 -4.29
C THR A 235 -22.63 16.99 -4.52
N ASP A 236 -21.93 15.96 -5.01
CA ASP A 236 -22.55 14.65 -5.23
C ASP A 236 -22.83 13.91 -3.91
N LEU A 237 -22.24 14.38 -2.81
CA LEU A 237 -22.50 13.89 -1.45
C LEU A 237 -23.55 14.76 -0.73
N PHE A 238 -24.35 15.55 -1.45
CA PHE A 238 -25.38 16.41 -0.85
C PHE A 238 -26.43 15.63 -0.04
N ASP A 239 -26.73 14.39 -0.40
CA ASP A 239 -27.70 13.56 0.32
C ASP A 239 -27.08 12.80 1.50
N LEU A 240 -25.76 12.96 1.72
CA LEU A 240 -25.05 12.34 2.85
C LEU A 240 -25.27 13.15 4.12
N LYS A 241 -26.36 12.81 4.82
CA LYS A 241 -26.84 13.52 6.03
C LYS A 241 -26.87 12.62 7.26
N ASP A 242 -26.78 13.23 8.43
CA ASP A 242 -27.05 12.57 9.70
C ASP A 242 -28.55 12.30 9.88
N ASN A 243 -28.93 11.71 11.03
CA ASN A 243 -30.33 11.42 11.37
C ASN A 243 -31.19 12.66 11.63
N LYS A 244 -30.60 13.86 11.67
CA LYS A 244 -31.27 15.16 11.88
C LYS A 244 -31.33 15.99 10.59
N GLY A 245 -30.77 15.49 9.48
CA GLY A 245 -30.72 16.19 8.20
C GLY A 245 -29.54 17.16 8.04
N ASN A 246 -28.58 17.16 8.96
CA ASN A 246 -27.35 17.95 8.84
C ASN A 246 -26.41 17.29 7.83
N GLN A 247 -25.72 18.11 7.03
CA GLN A 247 -24.71 17.61 6.10
C GLN A 247 -23.52 17.03 6.84
N LEU A 248 -22.97 15.93 6.32
CA LEU A 248 -21.80 15.26 6.91
C LEU A 248 -20.50 15.52 6.14
N VAL A 249 -20.58 16.18 4.97
CA VAL A 249 -19.43 16.57 4.14
C VAL A 249 -19.64 17.99 3.62
N SER A 250 -18.56 18.78 3.61
CA SER A 250 -18.60 20.14 3.08
C SER A 250 -18.95 20.16 1.59
N GLN A 251 -19.94 20.98 1.25
CA GLN A 251 -20.37 21.22 -0.13
C GLN A 251 -19.59 22.37 -0.79
N GLU A 252 -18.78 23.09 -0.02
CA GLU A 252 -17.93 24.19 -0.49
C GLU A 252 -16.46 23.76 -0.48
N TYR A 253 -15.74 24.18 -1.52
CA TYR A 253 -14.31 23.94 -1.66
C TYR A 253 -13.51 24.87 -0.73
N ASP A 254 -12.60 24.28 0.04
CA ASP A 254 -11.66 24.99 0.91
C ASP A 254 -10.22 24.68 0.49
N GLU A 255 -9.55 25.69 -0.07
CA GLU A 255 -8.15 25.62 -0.49
C GLU A 255 -7.19 25.43 0.69
N SER A 256 -7.56 25.88 1.91
CA SER A 256 -6.70 25.77 3.09
C SER A 256 -6.43 24.32 3.51
N LYS A 257 -7.30 23.38 3.11
CA LYS A 257 -7.07 21.93 3.31
C LYS A 257 -5.82 21.45 2.57
N TRP A 258 -5.58 21.96 1.35
CA TRP A 258 -4.35 21.66 0.60
C TRP A 258 -3.12 22.28 1.28
N ALA A 259 -3.24 23.50 1.78
CA ALA A 259 -2.15 24.14 2.53
C ALA A 259 -1.77 23.35 3.80
N LYS A 260 -2.77 22.83 4.55
CA LYS A 260 -2.54 21.95 5.70
C LYS A 260 -1.87 20.64 5.30
N ALA A 261 -2.28 20.02 4.19
CA ALA A 261 -1.66 18.80 3.67
C ALA A 261 -0.19 19.03 3.27
N ALA A 262 0.09 20.14 2.58
CA ALA A 262 1.45 20.53 2.21
C ALA A 262 2.32 20.80 3.45
N ALA A 263 1.80 21.51 4.45
CA ALA A 263 2.48 21.72 5.74
C ALA A 263 2.80 20.40 6.45
N ALA A 264 1.84 19.47 6.52
CA ALA A 264 2.06 18.19 7.18
C ALA A 264 3.09 17.31 6.46
N ALA A 265 3.12 17.33 5.12
CA ALA A 265 4.18 16.64 4.37
C ALA A 265 5.54 17.32 4.57
N LYS A 266 5.57 18.66 4.59
CA LYS A 266 6.77 19.45 4.88
C LYS A 266 7.32 19.16 6.27
N ASP A 267 6.47 18.98 7.28
CA ASP A 267 6.88 18.61 8.64
C ASP A 267 7.71 17.32 8.66
N VAL A 268 7.41 16.35 7.80
CA VAL A 268 8.20 15.11 7.66
C VAL A 268 9.52 15.37 6.93
N ILE A 269 9.48 16.15 5.84
CA ILE A 269 10.66 16.50 5.04
C ILE A 269 11.68 17.27 5.89
N ASP A 270 11.21 18.22 6.70
CA ASP A 270 12.03 19.07 7.55
C ASP A 270 12.68 18.33 8.74
N LEU A 271 12.22 17.11 9.07
CA LEU A 271 12.92 16.27 10.06
C LEU A 271 14.35 15.93 9.61
N GLY A 272 14.61 15.86 8.30
CA GLY A 272 15.92 15.47 7.75
C GLY A 272 16.33 14.03 8.09
N LEU A 273 15.39 13.17 8.47
CA LEU A 273 15.65 11.79 8.91
C LEU A 273 15.55 10.75 7.80
N TYR A 274 14.87 11.07 6.70
CA TYR A 274 14.53 10.12 5.64
C TYR A 274 15.11 10.56 4.30
N SER A 275 15.44 9.58 3.45
CA SER A 275 15.90 9.82 2.08
C SER A 275 15.50 8.66 1.18
N LEU A 276 15.37 8.92 -0.13
CA LEU A 276 15.14 7.83 -1.08
C LEU A 276 16.34 6.88 -1.08
N TYR A 277 16.08 5.58 -1.07
CA TYR A 277 17.15 4.59 -1.14
C TYR A 277 17.81 4.63 -2.52
N ILE A 278 19.13 4.72 -2.53
CA ILE A 278 19.96 4.61 -3.73
C ILE A 278 21.11 3.63 -3.49
N THR A 279 21.53 2.95 -4.55
CA THR A 279 22.73 2.12 -4.56
C THR A 279 23.58 2.47 -5.78
N PRO A 280 24.92 2.43 -5.70
CA PRO A 280 25.76 2.75 -6.84
C PRO A 280 25.61 1.72 -7.97
N PRO A 281 25.84 2.13 -9.23
CA PRO A 281 25.86 1.22 -10.38
C PRO A 281 26.83 0.06 -10.17
N ALA A 282 26.42 -1.15 -10.56
CA ALA A 282 27.35 -2.27 -10.62
C ALA A 282 28.46 -2.03 -11.65
N VAL A 283 29.61 -2.68 -11.45
CA VAL A 283 30.71 -2.67 -12.42
C VAL A 283 30.30 -3.53 -13.62
N ASN A 284 30.55 -3.05 -14.84
CA ASN A 284 30.27 -3.75 -16.11
C ASN A 284 28.78 -4.09 -16.35
N VAL A 285 27.86 -3.18 -16.00
CA VAL A 285 26.43 -3.33 -16.32
C VAL A 285 26.14 -3.06 -17.80
N SER A 286 25.11 -3.72 -18.32
CA SER A 286 24.65 -3.51 -19.69
C SER A 286 24.17 -2.06 -19.90
N GLU A 287 24.26 -1.55 -21.14
CA GLU A 287 23.66 -0.26 -21.50
C GLU A 287 22.15 -0.23 -21.26
N TYR A 288 21.47 -1.38 -21.30
CA TYR A 288 20.03 -1.48 -21.05
C TYR A 288 19.69 -1.29 -19.57
N GLU A 289 20.61 -1.61 -18.67
CA GLU A 289 20.45 -1.41 -17.22
C GLU A 289 20.79 0.02 -16.78
N ARG A 290 21.28 0.84 -17.72
CA ARG A 290 21.58 2.26 -17.50
C ARG A 290 20.53 3.11 -18.22
N PRO A 291 20.11 4.24 -17.63
CA PRO A 291 19.34 5.23 -18.39
C PRO A 291 20.13 5.68 -19.63
N PRO A 292 19.46 5.92 -20.77
CA PRO A 292 20.09 6.55 -21.93
C PRO A 292 20.77 7.86 -21.55
N TYR A 293 21.85 8.21 -22.26
CA TYR A 293 22.55 9.45 -21.99
C TYR A 293 21.63 10.66 -22.17
N HIS A 294 21.57 11.49 -21.14
CA HIS A 294 20.83 12.74 -21.08
C HIS A 294 21.76 13.85 -20.61
N SER A 295 21.89 14.90 -21.43
CA SER A 295 22.86 15.99 -21.24
C SER A 295 22.74 16.70 -19.89
N GLU A 296 21.54 16.73 -19.30
CA GLU A 296 21.33 17.41 -18.01
C GLU A 296 21.61 16.54 -16.78
N TYR A 297 21.42 15.22 -16.89
CA TYR A 297 21.23 14.34 -15.73
C TYR A 297 22.25 13.19 -15.65
N SER A 298 22.83 12.77 -16.76
CA SER A 298 23.69 11.58 -16.79
C SER A 298 25.02 11.77 -16.07
N ASP A 299 25.54 12.99 -16.03
CA ASP A 299 26.84 13.31 -15.41
C ASP A 299 26.71 13.89 -13.98
N LYS A 300 25.48 14.09 -13.50
CA LYS A 300 25.22 14.64 -12.16
C LYS A 300 24.87 13.53 -11.19
N ASN A 301 25.36 13.67 -9.96
CA ASN A 301 24.99 12.78 -8.87
C ASN A 301 23.57 13.07 -8.37
N PHE A 302 22.95 12.08 -7.75
CA PHE A 302 21.70 12.23 -7.03
C PHE A 302 21.81 13.34 -5.97
N PRO A 303 20.79 14.23 -5.83
CA PRO A 303 19.47 14.22 -6.47
C PRO A 303 19.38 15.00 -7.80
N GLU A 304 20.48 15.56 -8.31
CA GLU A 304 20.48 16.38 -9.53
C GLU A 304 20.62 15.56 -10.82
N GLY A 305 20.91 14.26 -10.69
CA GLY A 305 21.07 13.31 -11.78
C GLY A 305 21.18 11.87 -11.28
N TRP A 306 21.60 10.96 -12.16
CA TRP A 306 21.67 9.51 -11.89
C TRP A 306 23.05 8.90 -12.15
N ALA A 307 24.11 9.72 -12.16
CA ALA A 307 25.48 9.24 -12.39
C ALA A 307 25.88 8.13 -11.40
N ASN A 308 25.54 8.32 -10.12
CA ASN A 308 25.85 7.42 -9.01
C ASN A 308 24.67 6.55 -8.55
N VAL A 309 23.63 6.39 -9.37
CA VAL A 309 22.42 5.61 -9.04
C VAL A 309 22.33 4.41 -9.96
N ASP A 310 22.13 3.22 -9.42
CA ASP A 310 21.57 2.04 -10.12
C ASP A 310 20.04 2.09 -9.99
N PRO A 311 19.28 2.53 -11.00
CA PRO A 311 17.87 2.81 -10.79
C PRO A 311 17.04 1.56 -10.49
N LEU A 312 17.37 0.45 -11.14
CA LEU A 312 16.67 -0.82 -10.96
C LEU A 312 16.84 -1.32 -9.52
N ARG A 313 18.09 -1.41 -9.03
CA ARG A 313 18.37 -1.91 -7.67
C ARG A 313 17.93 -0.92 -6.60
N SER A 314 18.11 0.38 -6.84
CA SER A 314 17.66 1.44 -5.93
C SER A 314 16.14 1.40 -5.69
N TYR A 315 15.37 0.95 -6.67
CA TYR A 315 13.93 0.73 -6.50
C TYR A 315 13.61 -0.68 -5.99
N LYS A 316 14.11 -1.75 -6.64
CA LYS A 316 13.74 -3.14 -6.32
C LYS A 316 14.09 -3.53 -4.87
N SER A 317 15.26 -3.13 -4.38
CA SER A 317 15.79 -3.60 -3.10
C SER A 317 14.95 -3.18 -1.89
N ILE A 318 14.10 -2.15 -2.00
CA ILE A 318 13.25 -1.70 -0.90
C ILE A 318 12.04 -2.62 -0.68
N PHE A 319 11.73 -3.50 -1.64
CA PHE A 319 10.53 -4.35 -1.64
C PHE A 319 10.84 -5.85 -1.53
N ASP A 320 11.96 -6.29 -2.10
CA ASP A 320 12.28 -7.72 -2.25
C ASP A 320 13.00 -8.35 -1.06
N GLY A 321 13.28 -7.57 0.00
CA GLY A 321 13.98 -8.04 1.20
C GLY A 321 15.51 -8.00 1.10
N THR A 322 16.08 -7.48 0.01
CA THR A 322 17.53 -7.25 -0.12
C THR A 322 18.07 -6.34 0.98
N ILE A 323 17.32 -5.28 1.31
CA ILE A 323 17.62 -4.46 2.49
C ILE A 323 16.64 -4.80 3.62
N LEU A 324 17.18 -4.91 4.82
CA LEU A 324 16.37 -4.98 6.02
C LEU A 324 15.65 -3.65 6.23
N GLY A 325 14.40 -3.67 6.71
CA GLY A 325 13.65 -2.46 7.04
C GLY A 325 14.42 -1.49 7.94
N SER A 326 15.17 -2.01 8.91
CA SER A 326 15.99 -1.21 9.83
C SER A 326 17.19 -0.51 9.17
N LYS A 327 17.55 -0.92 7.95
CA LYS A 327 18.60 -0.32 7.12
C LYS A 327 18.04 0.49 5.95
N ASN A 328 16.71 0.55 5.79
CA ASN A 328 16.08 1.28 4.71
C ASN A 328 15.86 2.75 5.13
N PRO A 329 16.62 3.72 4.59
CA PRO A 329 16.46 5.13 4.93
C PRO A 329 15.16 5.75 4.38
N GLU A 330 14.47 5.04 3.47
CA GLU A 330 13.20 5.47 2.88
C GLU A 330 12.00 5.06 3.73
N LEU A 331 12.17 4.07 4.61
CA LEU A 331 11.09 3.50 5.42
C LEU A 331 10.75 4.42 6.59
N ILE A 332 9.49 4.90 6.64
CA ILE A 332 9.00 5.74 7.72
C ILE A 332 8.24 4.92 8.76
N PHE A 333 7.38 4.01 8.30
CA PHE A 333 6.59 3.14 9.15
C PHE A 333 6.33 1.80 8.48
N THR A 334 6.35 0.73 9.28
CA THR A 334 6.12 -0.64 8.84
C THR A 334 5.28 -1.38 9.86
N ARG A 335 4.50 -2.34 9.38
CA ARG A 335 3.81 -3.32 10.20
C ARG A 335 4.53 -4.65 10.08
N THR A 336 4.75 -5.30 11.21
CA THR A 336 5.48 -6.57 11.28
C THR A 336 4.53 -7.67 11.71
N GLU A 337 4.46 -8.76 10.95
CA GLU A 337 3.75 -9.97 11.34
C GLU A 337 4.70 -11.18 11.18
N VAL A 338 4.49 -12.22 11.98
CA VAL A 338 5.28 -13.47 11.94
C VAL A 338 4.64 -14.45 10.96
N GLY A 339 5.44 -15.10 10.12
CA GLY A 339 5.00 -16.17 9.21
C GLY A 339 4.83 -15.73 7.74
N THR A 340 4.03 -16.47 6.97
CA THR A 340 3.76 -16.18 5.54
C THR A 340 2.78 -15.03 5.30
N SER A 341 2.23 -14.46 6.37
CA SER A 341 1.03 -13.61 6.42
C SER A 341 1.26 -12.14 6.05
N THR A 342 2.10 -11.84 5.07
CA THR A 342 2.42 -10.45 4.67
C THR A 342 2.70 -10.35 3.16
N ILE A 343 3.69 -9.56 2.75
CA ILE A 343 4.25 -9.47 1.40
C ILE A 343 4.60 -10.86 0.80
N GLY A 344 4.82 -11.88 1.64
CA GLY A 344 4.95 -13.27 1.18
C GLY A 344 3.74 -13.79 0.40
N ASP A 345 2.50 -13.39 0.75
CA ASP A 345 1.29 -13.72 -0.02
C ASP A 345 1.35 -13.08 -1.40
N TRP A 346 1.76 -11.81 -1.53
CA TRP A 346 1.91 -11.15 -2.83
C TRP A 346 2.82 -11.92 -3.77
N VAL A 347 3.99 -12.37 -3.28
CA VAL A 347 4.92 -13.19 -4.05
C VAL A 347 4.28 -14.52 -4.44
N TYR A 348 3.59 -15.19 -3.52
CA TYR A 348 2.90 -16.44 -3.81
C TYR A 348 1.81 -16.26 -4.89
N ARG A 349 1.02 -15.18 -4.82
CA ARG A 349 -0.07 -14.90 -5.77
C ARG A 349 0.43 -14.58 -7.18
N SER A 350 1.62 -13.99 -7.30
CA SER A 350 2.25 -13.69 -8.59
C SER A 350 3.15 -14.79 -9.15
N MET A 351 3.71 -15.64 -8.29
CA MET A 351 4.71 -16.63 -8.70
C MET A 351 4.09 -17.67 -9.66
N PRO A 352 4.82 -18.08 -10.73
CA PRO A 352 4.38 -19.08 -11.69
C PRO A 352 4.01 -20.43 -11.04
N ARG A 353 3.09 -21.16 -11.68
CA ARG A 353 2.64 -22.48 -11.22
C ARG A 353 3.75 -23.51 -11.37
N THR A 354 4.55 -23.41 -12.43
CA THR A 354 5.77 -24.21 -12.64
C THR A 354 6.76 -24.06 -11.48
N LEU A 355 6.68 -22.95 -10.72
CA LEU A 355 7.49 -22.65 -9.54
C LEU A 355 6.70 -22.76 -8.22
N PHE A 356 5.59 -23.49 -8.20
CA PHE A 356 4.75 -23.73 -7.01
C PHE A 356 4.08 -22.47 -6.43
N GLY A 357 3.82 -21.46 -7.27
CA GLY A 357 2.97 -20.30 -6.94
C GLY A 357 1.51 -20.46 -7.37
N ASP A 358 0.69 -19.45 -7.03
CA ASP A 358 -0.74 -19.39 -7.41
C ASP A 358 -0.92 -19.01 -8.89
N ASN A 359 -0.03 -18.15 -9.40
CA ASN A 359 0.00 -17.70 -10.80
C ASN A 359 -1.30 -17.04 -11.28
N ARG A 360 -2.05 -16.35 -10.42
CA ARG A 360 -3.35 -15.74 -10.78
C ARG A 360 -3.41 -14.22 -10.61
N LEU A 361 -2.42 -13.62 -9.93
CA LEU A 361 -2.33 -12.16 -9.85
C LEU A 361 -1.99 -11.60 -11.23
N ALA A 362 -2.85 -10.71 -11.72
CA ALA A 362 -2.78 -10.12 -13.04
C ALA A 362 -2.53 -8.61 -12.94
N VAL A 363 -1.62 -8.10 -13.77
CA VAL A 363 -1.45 -6.65 -13.98
C VAL A 363 -2.22 -6.25 -15.23
N THR A 364 -2.98 -5.17 -15.18
CA THR A 364 -3.74 -4.70 -16.35
C THR A 364 -2.83 -4.11 -17.42
N LEU A 365 -3.23 -4.21 -18.69
CA LEU A 365 -2.50 -3.56 -19.77
C LEU A 365 -2.43 -2.04 -19.59
N LYS A 366 -3.45 -1.46 -18.94
CA LYS A 366 -3.47 -0.04 -18.56
C LYS A 366 -2.32 0.31 -17.63
N GLN A 367 -2.08 -0.48 -16.57
CA GLN A 367 -0.94 -0.28 -15.68
C GLN A 367 0.39 -0.46 -16.42
N VAL A 368 0.49 -1.47 -17.28
CA VAL A 368 1.68 -1.71 -18.10
C VAL A 368 1.99 -0.51 -19.00
N ASN A 369 0.98 0.10 -19.59
CA ASN A 369 1.12 1.27 -20.46
C ASN A 369 1.38 2.57 -19.70
N ALA A 370 1.14 2.61 -18.38
CA ALA A 370 1.43 3.77 -17.56
C ALA A 370 2.94 4.01 -17.40
N TYR A 371 3.74 2.94 -17.35
CA TYR A 371 5.20 3.02 -17.26
C TYR A 371 5.80 3.72 -18.49
N TYR A 372 6.73 4.64 -18.22
CA TYR A 372 7.48 5.34 -19.26
C TYR A 372 8.45 4.42 -19.99
N MET A 373 8.94 4.89 -21.13
CA MET A 373 10.19 4.42 -21.73
C MET A 373 11.38 4.87 -20.88
N ASP A 374 12.54 4.25 -21.06
CA ASP A 374 13.79 4.59 -20.34
C ASP A 374 14.26 6.04 -20.58
N ASN A 375 13.82 6.66 -21.67
CA ASN A 375 14.05 8.07 -22.00
C ASN A 375 12.98 9.03 -21.42
N GLY A 376 12.03 8.53 -20.62
CA GLY A 376 10.97 9.31 -19.98
C GLY A 376 9.74 9.61 -20.85
N GLN A 377 9.74 9.20 -22.13
CA GLN A 377 8.55 9.33 -23.00
C GLN A 377 7.47 8.34 -22.59
N THR A 378 6.22 8.68 -22.82
CA THR A 378 5.12 7.72 -22.83
C THR A 378 5.23 6.78 -24.03
N ILE A 379 4.55 5.63 -23.98
CA ILE A 379 4.52 4.71 -25.12
C ILE A 379 3.91 5.33 -26.38
N ASP A 380 2.97 6.28 -26.24
CA ASP A 380 2.32 6.95 -27.37
C ASP A 380 3.26 7.95 -28.04
N GLU A 381 4.00 8.73 -27.25
CA GLU A 381 5.04 9.63 -27.75
C GLU A 381 6.17 8.83 -28.43
N ALA A 382 6.63 7.76 -27.78
CA ALA A 382 7.71 6.89 -28.27
C ALA A 382 7.32 6.05 -29.51
N LYS A 383 6.03 5.78 -29.70
CA LYS A 383 5.53 5.09 -30.90
C LYS A 383 5.74 5.94 -32.16
N SER A 384 5.57 7.25 -32.04
CA SER A 384 5.73 8.18 -33.18
C SER A 384 7.17 8.22 -33.74
N THR A 385 8.16 7.90 -32.90
CA THR A 385 9.58 7.88 -33.26
C THR A 385 10.12 6.47 -33.55
N GLY A 386 9.29 5.43 -33.40
CA GLY A 386 9.71 4.03 -33.50
C GLY A 386 10.51 3.50 -32.30
N TYR A 387 10.62 4.31 -31.23
CA TYR A 387 11.31 3.92 -30.00
C TYR A 387 10.52 2.85 -29.23
N TYR A 388 9.20 2.88 -29.33
CA TYR A 388 8.30 1.82 -28.87
C TYR A 388 7.81 0.97 -30.05
N GLN A 389 8.04 -0.34 -29.99
CA GLN A 389 7.70 -1.30 -31.06
C GLN A 389 6.68 -2.31 -30.56
N THR A 390 5.57 -2.49 -31.28
CA THR A 390 4.50 -3.42 -30.88
C THR A 390 4.60 -4.80 -31.52
N GLU A 391 5.48 -4.95 -32.50
CA GLU A 391 5.68 -6.18 -33.27
C GLU A 391 7.13 -6.65 -33.21
N GLY A 392 7.32 -7.96 -33.34
CA GLY A 392 8.62 -8.60 -33.35
C GLY A 392 9.08 -9.07 -31.98
N PHE A 393 10.13 -9.87 -32.00
CA PHE A 393 10.68 -10.57 -30.85
C PHE A 393 12.19 -10.43 -30.79
N THR A 394 12.74 -10.51 -29.59
CA THR A 394 14.17 -10.70 -29.39
C THR A 394 14.62 -12.05 -29.96
N THR A 395 15.84 -12.07 -30.50
CA THR A 395 16.54 -13.24 -31.02
C THR A 395 17.79 -13.46 -30.18
N SER A 396 18.39 -14.64 -30.24
CA SER A 396 19.64 -14.95 -29.52
C SER A 396 20.79 -13.96 -29.77
N ALA A 397 20.77 -13.26 -30.90
CA ALA A 397 21.77 -12.25 -31.23
C ALA A 397 21.56 -10.93 -30.48
N ASN A 398 20.32 -10.50 -30.26
CA ASN A 398 20.01 -9.20 -29.64
C ASN A 398 19.68 -9.28 -28.15
N SER A 399 19.34 -10.47 -27.64
CA SER A 399 19.07 -10.72 -26.22
C SER A 399 20.35 -10.79 -25.38
N LYS A 400 21.47 -11.19 -25.98
CA LYS A 400 22.75 -11.39 -25.28
C LYS A 400 23.21 -10.15 -24.52
N ASP A 401 22.93 -8.97 -25.06
CA ASP A 401 23.29 -7.68 -24.47
C ASP A 401 22.15 -7.06 -23.64
N ASN A 402 20.92 -7.62 -23.72
CA ASN A 402 19.74 -7.13 -23.00
C ASN A 402 19.34 -8.09 -21.85
N PRO A 403 19.69 -7.77 -20.59
CA PRO A 403 19.40 -8.65 -19.46
C PRO A 403 17.92 -8.74 -19.10
N PHE A 404 17.08 -7.85 -19.63
CA PHE A 404 15.64 -7.85 -19.36
C PHE A 404 14.88 -8.70 -20.37
N LEU A 405 15.30 -8.71 -21.63
CA LEU A 405 14.60 -9.43 -22.70
C LEU A 405 15.46 -10.58 -23.22
N PRO A 406 15.38 -11.77 -22.61
CA PRO A 406 15.94 -13.00 -23.19
C PRO A 406 15.27 -13.34 -24.52
N ASP A 407 15.72 -14.41 -25.17
CA ASP A 407 15.20 -14.86 -26.48
C ASP A 407 13.68 -14.99 -26.50
N ASN A 408 13.08 -14.67 -27.65
CA ASN A 408 11.64 -14.82 -27.93
C ASN A 408 10.72 -13.96 -27.06
N VAL A 409 11.20 -12.83 -26.53
CA VAL A 409 10.39 -11.85 -25.80
C VAL A 409 9.94 -10.73 -26.74
N SER A 410 8.69 -10.28 -26.61
CA SER A 410 8.14 -9.22 -27.45
C SER A 410 8.91 -7.91 -27.27
N LEU A 411 9.17 -7.21 -28.39
CA LEU A 411 9.86 -5.92 -28.40
C LEU A 411 9.06 -4.79 -27.72
N MET A 412 7.77 -4.99 -27.43
CA MET A 412 6.96 -4.02 -26.67
C MET A 412 7.43 -3.83 -25.22
N TYR A 413 8.20 -4.77 -24.69
CA TYR A 413 8.78 -4.67 -23.35
C TYR A 413 10.20 -4.09 -23.37
N ASN A 414 10.73 -3.75 -24.54
CA ASN A 414 12.09 -3.21 -24.67
C ASN A 414 12.13 -1.72 -24.27
N ARG A 415 13.29 -1.26 -23.79
CA ARG A 415 13.57 0.16 -23.46
C ARG A 415 12.53 0.80 -22.53
N ARG A 416 11.98 0.04 -21.58
CA ARG A 416 11.06 0.56 -20.55
C ARG A 416 11.84 1.10 -19.37
N GLU A 417 11.21 1.94 -18.55
CA GLU A 417 11.89 2.45 -17.36
C GLU A 417 12.26 1.34 -16.35
N PRO A 418 13.32 1.50 -15.54
CA PRO A 418 13.77 0.50 -14.57
C PRO A 418 12.70 -0.03 -13.60
N ARG A 419 11.75 0.82 -13.19
CA ARG A 419 10.63 0.41 -12.32
C ARG A 419 9.69 -0.59 -12.98
N PHE A 420 9.57 -0.58 -14.31
CA PHE A 420 8.81 -1.57 -15.07
C PHE A 420 9.42 -2.96 -14.88
N TYR A 421 10.73 -3.10 -15.09
CA TYR A 421 11.44 -4.38 -14.96
C TYR A 421 11.50 -4.89 -13.51
N ALA A 422 11.50 -3.98 -12.53
CA ALA A 422 11.37 -4.36 -11.12
C ALA A 422 9.96 -4.84 -10.77
N SER A 423 8.92 -4.27 -11.38
CA SER A 423 7.54 -4.44 -10.91
C SER A 423 6.69 -5.39 -11.74
N ILE A 424 6.98 -5.57 -13.03
CA ILE A 424 6.12 -6.26 -13.98
C ILE A 424 6.76 -7.58 -14.43
N ALA A 425 6.05 -8.68 -14.23
CA ALA A 425 6.35 -9.97 -14.85
C ALA A 425 5.61 -10.07 -16.19
N TYR A 426 6.20 -9.46 -17.22
CA TYR A 426 5.71 -9.55 -18.59
C TYR A 426 5.90 -10.95 -19.17
N ASN A 427 5.16 -11.27 -20.23
CA ASN A 427 5.25 -12.57 -20.90
C ASN A 427 6.67 -12.82 -21.42
N GLY A 428 7.32 -13.90 -20.97
CA GLY A 428 8.72 -14.21 -21.23
C GLY A 428 9.71 -13.73 -20.17
N SER A 429 9.23 -13.22 -19.02
CA SER A 429 10.07 -12.87 -17.87
C SER A 429 10.75 -14.10 -17.25
N VAL A 430 11.99 -13.93 -16.79
CA VAL A 430 12.76 -14.97 -16.09
C VAL A 430 12.55 -14.89 -14.58
N TRP A 431 12.23 -16.02 -13.96
CA TRP A 431 12.14 -16.19 -12.51
C TRP A 431 13.33 -17.02 -12.05
N LYS A 432 14.25 -16.39 -11.32
CA LYS A 432 15.57 -16.98 -11.00
C LYS A 432 15.51 -18.12 -9.99
N ALA A 433 14.73 -17.95 -8.93
CA ALA A 433 14.49 -18.91 -7.86
C ALA A 433 15.79 -19.56 -7.36
N GLU A 434 16.81 -18.73 -7.10
CA GLU A 434 18.21 -19.16 -6.90
C GLU A 434 18.36 -20.14 -5.72
N SER A 435 17.48 -20.08 -4.71
CA SER A 435 17.50 -21.01 -3.57
C SER A 435 16.91 -22.39 -3.88
N ALA A 436 16.29 -22.59 -5.04
CA ALA A 436 15.73 -23.89 -5.40
C ALA A 436 16.83 -24.96 -5.42
N ALA A 437 16.60 -26.08 -4.73
CA ALA A 437 17.58 -27.17 -4.65
C ALA A 437 17.86 -27.78 -6.03
N GLU A 438 16.82 -28.05 -6.81
CA GLU A 438 16.93 -28.65 -8.13
C GLU A 438 17.11 -27.58 -9.22
N SER A 439 18.06 -27.81 -10.16
CA SER A 439 18.45 -26.83 -11.17
C SER A 439 17.37 -26.54 -12.21
N ASN A 440 16.42 -27.45 -12.42
CA ASN A 440 15.29 -27.28 -13.33
C ASN A 440 14.25 -26.26 -12.84
N PHE A 441 14.31 -25.83 -11.58
CA PHE A 441 13.45 -24.75 -11.07
C PHE A 441 14.16 -23.39 -11.07
N ARG A 442 15.45 -23.34 -11.42
CA ARG A 442 16.22 -22.08 -11.49
C ARG A 442 16.14 -21.46 -12.87
N ASP A 443 16.19 -20.13 -12.92
CA ASP A 443 16.24 -19.31 -14.14
C ASP A 443 15.16 -19.64 -15.18
N GLN A 444 13.93 -19.89 -14.71
CA GLN A 444 12.82 -20.28 -15.58
C GLN A 444 12.26 -19.09 -16.33
N GLN A 445 12.34 -19.13 -17.66
CA GLN A 445 11.63 -18.18 -18.54
C GLN A 445 10.17 -18.62 -18.70
N ILE A 446 9.24 -17.75 -18.30
CA ILE A 446 7.82 -18.13 -18.20
C ILE A 446 7.00 -17.45 -19.27
N PHE A 447 6.18 -18.25 -19.97
CA PHE A 447 5.24 -17.78 -20.97
C PHE A 447 3.81 -18.21 -20.65
N TYR A 448 2.87 -17.29 -20.87
CA TYR A 448 1.44 -17.40 -20.59
C TYR A 448 0.61 -17.77 -21.83
N TYR A 449 1.26 -18.29 -22.88
CA TYR A 449 0.57 -18.77 -24.08
C TYR A 449 -0.39 -19.92 -23.74
N ARG A 450 -1.50 -20.01 -24.47
CA ARG A 450 -2.49 -21.07 -24.31
C ARG A 450 -1.85 -22.45 -24.46
N GLY A 451 -2.13 -23.34 -23.53
CA GLY A 451 -1.64 -24.73 -23.53
C GLY A 451 -0.29 -24.94 -22.85
N LEU A 452 0.44 -23.88 -22.47
CA LEU A 452 1.64 -23.99 -21.63
C LEU A 452 1.29 -24.04 -20.14
N ASN A 453 2.17 -24.61 -19.31
CA ASN A 453 1.92 -24.89 -17.88
C ASN A 453 1.41 -23.69 -17.08
N ASP A 454 1.90 -22.49 -17.41
CA ASP A 454 1.57 -21.24 -16.70
C ASP A 454 0.51 -20.40 -17.44
N GLY A 455 0.14 -20.77 -18.67
CA GLY A 455 -0.91 -20.12 -19.47
C GLY A 455 -2.29 -20.76 -19.31
N LYS A 456 -3.26 -20.28 -20.09
CA LYS A 456 -4.63 -20.79 -20.07
C LYS A 456 -4.71 -22.27 -20.49
N GLN A 457 -5.36 -23.10 -19.67
CA GLN A 457 -5.49 -24.55 -19.88
C GLN A 457 -6.94 -24.95 -20.16
N GLY A 458 -7.25 -25.30 -21.41
CA GLY A 458 -8.63 -25.61 -21.82
C GLY A 458 -9.57 -24.43 -21.61
N PHE A 459 -10.56 -24.60 -20.71
CA PHE A 459 -11.48 -23.54 -20.27
C PHE A 459 -11.08 -22.90 -18.94
N LYS A 460 -10.05 -23.41 -18.25
CA LYS A 460 -9.61 -22.91 -16.94
C LYS A 460 -8.71 -21.70 -17.12
N GLU A 461 -9.05 -20.62 -16.42
CA GLU A 461 -8.30 -19.35 -16.39
C GLU A 461 -7.40 -19.27 -15.14
N ASP A 462 -6.78 -20.39 -14.77
CA ASP A 462 -5.87 -20.52 -13.63
C ASP A 462 -4.45 -19.98 -13.95
N CYS A 463 -4.41 -18.78 -14.54
CA CYS A 463 -3.24 -18.05 -15.00
C CYS A 463 -3.50 -16.53 -14.81
N PRO A 464 -2.51 -15.64 -14.99
CA PRO A 464 -2.78 -14.21 -15.03
C PRO A 464 -3.67 -13.93 -16.25
N ILE A 465 -4.93 -13.54 -16.01
CA ILE A 465 -5.94 -13.45 -17.08
C ILE A 465 -5.63 -12.36 -18.12
N THR A 466 -4.73 -11.44 -17.78
CA THR A 466 -4.19 -10.42 -18.69
C THR A 466 -2.93 -10.87 -19.44
N GLY A 467 -2.43 -12.08 -19.18
CA GLY A 467 -1.15 -12.59 -19.69
C GLY A 467 0.08 -11.87 -19.13
N ILE A 468 -0.08 -11.09 -18.04
CA ILE A 468 0.95 -10.27 -17.42
C ILE A 468 0.76 -10.36 -15.90
N SER A 469 1.83 -10.59 -15.14
CA SER A 469 1.80 -10.69 -13.67
C SER A 469 2.68 -9.63 -13.00
N LEU A 470 2.74 -9.64 -11.66
CA LEU A 470 3.51 -8.72 -10.83
C LEU A 470 4.85 -9.36 -10.41
N LYS A 471 5.89 -8.54 -10.24
CA LYS A 471 7.23 -8.93 -9.77
C LYS A 471 7.82 -8.03 -8.68
N LYS A 472 7.17 -6.91 -8.33
CA LYS A 472 7.68 -5.86 -7.42
C LYS A 472 8.27 -6.39 -6.10
N TYR A 473 7.65 -7.43 -5.54
CA TYR A 473 8.07 -8.02 -4.28
C TYR A 473 8.98 -9.24 -4.43
N TYR A 474 9.20 -9.77 -5.63
CA TYR A 474 9.94 -11.00 -5.82
C TYR A 474 11.45 -10.82 -5.60
N ASN A 475 12.02 -11.64 -4.72
CA ASN A 475 13.47 -11.80 -4.58
C ASN A 475 13.98 -12.88 -5.52
N ASP A 476 15.19 -12.70 -6.04
CA ASP A 476 15.82 -13.68 -6.92
C ASP A 476 16.06 -15.03 -6.22
N GLU A 477 16.26 -15.03 -4.90
CA GLU A 477 16.36 -16.23 -4.08
C GLU A 477 15.01 -16.88 -3.77
N ASP A 478 13.87 -16.23 -4.02
CA ASP A 478 12.57 -16.80 -3.65
C ASP A 478 12.28 -18.07 -4.48
N ALA A 479 12.23 -19.21 -3.79
CA ALA A 479 11.83 -20.50 -4.33
C ALA A 479 10.87 -21.21 -3.37
N ARG A 480 9.82 -21.81 -3.94
CA ARG A 480 8.82 -22.59 -3.19
C ARG A 480 8.86 -24.09 -3.49
N SER A 481 9.75 -24.51 -4.38
CA SER A 481 10.07 -25.93 -4.61
C SER A 481 10.65 -26.56 -3.35
N GLN A 482 10.60 -27.89 -3.25
CA GLN A 482 11.18 -28.62 -2.12
C GLN A 482 12.65 -28.23 -1.91
N GLY A 483 13.01 -27.87 -0.66
CA GLY A 483 14.36 -27.46 -0.29
C GLY A 483 14.72 -25.99 -0.60
N GLY A 484 13.84 -25.24 -1.27
CA GLY A 484 13.97 -23.79 -1.45
C GLY A 484 13.43 -22.99 -0.25
N TYR A 485 13.70 -21.68 -0.25
CA TYR A 485 13.16 -20.75 0.74
C TYR A 485 12.71 -19.43 0.11
N THR A 486 11.93 -18.66 0.87
CA THR A 486 11.54 -17.30 0.50
C THR A 486 12.15 -16.30 1.48
N VAL A 487 12.67 -15.20 0.95
CA VAL A 487 13.27 -14.11 1.72
C VAL A 487 12.18 -13.34 2.46
N ASN A 488 12.42 -13.00 3.73
CA ASN A 488 11.51 -12.13 4.49
C ASN A 488 11.57 -10.70 3.97
N LYS A 489 10.39 -10.08 3.83
CA LYS A 489 10.24 -8.74 3.23
C LYS A 489 9.64 -7.80 4.25
N THR A 490 10.09 -6.55 4.25
CA THR A 490 9.51 -5.51 5.12
C THR A 490 8.41 -4.80 4.35
N GLU A 491 7.22 -4.70 4.93
CA GLU A 491 6.12 -3.98 4.32
C GLU A 491 6.34 -2.46 4.43
N PRO A 492 6.34 -1.70 3.32
CA PRO A 492 6.45 -0.25 3.35
C PRO A 492 5.08 0.40 3.62
N THR A 493 4.58 0.31 4.86
CA THR A 493 3.28 0.90 5.22
C THR A 493 3.24 2.41 4.98
N ILE A 494 4.35 3.11 5.27
CA ILE A 494 4.58 4.51 4.87
C ILE A 494 6.06 4.65 4.51
N ARG A 495 6.35 5.26 3.36
CA ARG A 495 7.73 5.54 2.90
C ARG A 495 7.90 6.94 2.36
N TYR A 496 9.14 7.41 2.29
CA TYR A 496 9.46 8.81 2.00
C TYR A 496 9.00 9.28 0.62
N ALA A 497 9.01 8.43 -0.42
CA ALA A 497 8.51 8.82 -1.74
C ALA A 497 7.03 9.22 -1.72
N GLU A 498 6.21 8.58 -0.87
CA GLU A 498 4.80 8.95 -0.71
C GLU A 498 4.69 10.38 -0.16
N VAL A 499 5.51 10.74 0.82
CA VAL A 499 5.52 12.10 1.42
C VAL A 499 5.90 13.15 0.37
N LEU A 500 6.91 12.86 -0.45
CA LEU A 500 7.32 13.74 -1.56
C LEU A 500 6.18 13.93 -2.57
N LEU A 501 5.46 12.86 -2.92
CA LEU A 501 4.30 12.93 -3.82
C LEU A 501 3.14 13.71 -3.19
N ILE A 502 2.86 13.52 -1.89
CA ILE A 502 1.84 14.28 -1.16
C ILE A 502 2.19 15.77 -1.14
N TYR A 503 3.46 16.10 -0.90
CA TYR A 503 3.92 17.49 -0.88
C TYR A 503 3.75 18.15 -2.24
N ALA A 504 4.20 17.49 -3.31
CA ALA A 504 4.05 18.00 -4.66
C ALA A 504 2.58 18.12 -5.09
N GLU A 505 1.73 17.15 -4.72
CA GLU A 505 0.28 17.21 -4.95
C GLU A 505 -0.34 18.41 -4.27
N ALA A 506 -0.09 18.56 -2.97
CA ALA A 506 -0.74 19.59 -2.18
C ALA A 506 -0.32 21.00 -2.58
N LEU A 507 0.95 21.20 -2.96
CA LEU A 507 1.41 22.47 -3.53
C LEU A 507 0.79 22.77 -4.89
N ASN A 508 0.60 21.75 -5.74
CA ASN A 508 0.03 21.95 -7.06
C ASN A 508 -1.38 22.52 -6.98
N GLU A 509 -2.19 22.02 -6.05
CA GLU A 509 -3.61 22.35 -5.96
C GLU A 509 -3.91 23.72 -5.34
N LEU A 510 -2.91 24.42 -4.82
CA LEU A 510 -3.04 25.82 -4.39
C LEU A 510 -3.13 26.76 -5.59
N LYS A 511 -3.88 27.85 -5.49
CA LYS A 511 -3.84 28.93 -6.48
C LYS A 511 -2.49 29.64 -6.48
N GLU A 512 -2.05 30.01 -7.68
CA GLU A 512 -0.88 30.86 -7.89
C GLU A 512 -1.04 32.19 -7.14
N GLY A 513 -0.03 32.57 -6.35
CA GLY A 513 -0.02 33.79 -5.54
C GLY A 513 -0.84 33.75 -4.24
N ALA A 514 -1.60 32.68 -3.97
CA ALA A 514 -2.30 32.52 -2.70
C ALA A 514 -1.33 32.12 -1.58
N VAL A 515 -1.40 32.81 -0.44
CA VAL A 515 -0.60 32.52 0.76
C VAL A 515 -1.51 32.11 1.89
N HIS A 516 -1.31 30.91 2.40
CA HIS A 516 -2.07 30.31 3.48
C HIS A 516 -1.23 30.24 4.75
N ARG A 517 -1.80 30.69 5.87
CA ARG A 517 -1.19 30.56 7.20
C ARG A 517 -1.78 29.35 7.89
N VAL A 518 -0.93 28.38 8.20
CA VAL A 518 -1.32 27.11 8.85
C VAL A 518 -0.34 26.80 9.98
N PHE A 519 -0.73 25.92 10.90
CA PHE A 519 0.13 25.52 12.01
C PHE A 519 0.86 24.20 11.70
N ASN A 520 2.16 24.18 11.97
CA ASN A 520 2.94 22.94 11.95
C ASN A 520 2.60 22.06 13.17
N TYR A 521 3.16 20.86 13.23
CA TYR A 521 2.92 19.96 14.37
C TYR A 521 3.41 20.52 15.72
N LEU A 522 4.30 21.52 15.75
CA LEU A 522 4.75 22.20 16.98
C LEU A 522 3.80 23.33 17.43
N GLY A 523 2.81 23.69 16.62
CA GLY A 523 1.90 24.80 16.88
C GLY A 523 2.44 26.16 16.45
N GLU A 524 3.47 26.18 15.60
CA GLU A 524 4.05 27.38 15.02
C GLU A 524 3.33 27.73 13.71
N GLU A 525 2.97 29.00 13.52
CA GLU A 525 2.36 29.48 12.27
C GLU A 525 3.41 29.52 11.15
N ILE A 526 3.14 28.84 10.05
CA ILE A 526 3.96 28.80 8.84
C ILE A 526 3.15 29.26 7.63
N SER A 527 3.84 29.83 6.64
CA SER A 527 3.23 30.24 5.37
C SER A 527 3.45 29.16 4.31
N ILE A 528 2.36 28.74 3.67
CA ILE A 528 2.34 27.80 2.56
C ILE A 528 1.75 28.49 1.34
N GLN A 529 2.40 28.34 0.20
CA GLN A 529 1.96 28.86 -1.09
C GLN A 529 2.38 27.87 -2.18
N ARG A 530 1.73 27.95 -3.34
CA ARG A 530 2.18 27.19 -4.52
C ARG A 530 3.63 27.57 -4.86
N ASP A 531 4.51 26.57 -4.94
CA ASP A 531 5.89 26.77 -5.36
C ASP A 531 6.33 25.62 -6.27
N TRP A 532 6.51 25.95 -7.55
CA TRP A 532 6.89 24.99 -8.57
C TRP A 532 8.30 24.43 -8.38
N LYS A 533 9.20 25.17 -7.72
CA LYS A 533 10.56 24.69 -7.43
C LYS A 533 10.56 23.64 -6.34
N GLU A 534 9.71 23.81 -5.32
CA GLU A 534 9.53 22.80 -4.27
C GLU A 534 8.84 21.55 -4.82
N MET A 535 7.83 21.72 -5.69
CA MET A 535 7.25 20.59 -6.44
C MET A 535 8.30 19.86 -7.27
N GLN A 536 9.12 20.60 -8.02
CA GLN A 536 10.23 20.04 -8.79
C GLN A 536 11.24 19.31 -7.89
N ARG A 537 11.63 19.90 -6.76
CA ARG A 537 12.59 19.30 -5.83
C ARG A 537 12.11 17.96 -5.28
N ALA A 538 10.81 17.83 -5.01
CA ALA A 538 10.21 16.58 -4.57
C ALA A 538 10.18 15.53 -5.69
N MET A 539 9.68 15.92 -6.87
CA MET A 539 9.48 15.01 -8.00
C MET A 539 10.79 14.57 -8.66
N LYS A 540 11.76 15.49 -8.81
CA LYS A 540 13.07 15.21 -9.39
C LYS A 540 13.77 14.09 -8.64
N GLN A 541 13.71 14.07 -7.31
CA GLN A 541 14.30 12.98 -6.52
C GLN A 541 13.73 11.60 -6.90
N ILE A 542 12.41 11.49 -7.03
CA ILE A 542 11.75 10.23 -7.40
C ILE A 542 12.18 9.80 -8.81
N ARG A 543 12.15 10.74 -9.76
CA ARG A 543 12.47 10.47 -11.17
C ARG A 543 13.95 10.17 -11.39
N MET A 544 14.86 10.88 -10.70
CA MET A 544 16.30 10.60 -10.77
C MET A 544 16.64 9.25 -10.15
N ARG A 545 16.00 8.87 -9.03
CA ARG A 545 16.15 7.52 -8.46
C ARG A 545 15.68 6.46 -9.45
N ALA A 546 14.57 6.72 -10.15
CA ALA A 546 14.01 5.83 -11.16
C ALA A 546 14.78 5.83 -12.49
N GLY A 547 15.75 6.73 -12.69
CA GLY A 547 16.54 6.81 -13.90
C GLY A 547 15.76 7.32 -15.11
N VAL A 548 14.78 8.20 -14.91
CA VAL A 548 14.00 8.84 -15.99
C VAL A 548 14.13 10.37 -15.91
N PRO A 549 14.20 11.09 -17.05
CA PRO A 549 14.31 12.55 -17.08
C PRO A 549 13.21 13.26 -16.27
N ASP A 550 13.53 14.36 -15.60
CA ASP A 550 12.56 15.18 -14.87
C ASP A 550 11.55 15.85 -15.83
N PHE A 551 10.44 16.36 -15.31
CA PHE A 551 9.50 17.15 -16.09
C PHE A 551 10.05 18.54 -16.41
N THR A 552 9.50 19.18 -17.44
CA THR A 552 9.90 20.52 -17.83
C THR A 552 9.34 21.57 -16.88
N VAL A 553 9.94 22.76 -16.87
CA VAL A 553 9.46 23.89 -16.04
C VAL A 553 8.02 24.29 -16.44
N GLU A 554 7.70 24.23 -17.73
CA GLU A 554 6.36 24.52 -18.26
C GLU A 554 5.31 23.57 -17.69
N THR A 555 5.64 22.28 -17.56
CA THR A 555 4.80 21.31 -16.87
C THR A 555 4.57 21.74 -15.42
N TYR A 556 5.62 21.99 -14.64
CA TYR A 556 5.47 22.36 -13.22
C TYR A 556 4.70 23.67 -13.01
N GLN A 557 4.78 24.60 -13.95
CA GLN A 557 4.04 25.85 -13.90
C GLN A 557 2.57 25.69 -14.31
N ASN A 558 2.23 24.66 -15.10
CA ASN A 558 0.87 24.36 -15.52
C ASN A 558 0.20 23.36 -14.56
N GLN A 559 -0.69 23.88 -13.71
CA GLN A 559 -1.38 23.09 -12.69
C GLN A 559 -2.09 21.83 -13.24
N THR A 560 -2.73 21.94 -14.41
CA THR A 560 -3.50 20.83 -15.00
C THR A 560 -2.59 19.78 -15.63
N ASP A 561 -1.55 20.20 -16.35
CA ASP A 561 -0.58 19.26 -16.95
C ASP A 561 0.20 18.53 -15.85
N PHE A 562 0.71 19.25 -14.85
CA PHE A 562 1.41 18.64 -13.74
C PHE A 562 0.52 17.67 -12.96
N ARG A 563 -0.76 17.99 -12.72
CA ARG A 563 -1.70 17.08 -12.07
C ARG A 563 -1.77 15.73 -12.78
N VAL A 564 -1.88 15.72 -14.12
CA VAL A 564 -1.94 14.47 -14.90
C VAL A 564 -0.65 13.66 -14.74
N LYS A 565 0.51 14.31 -14.87
CA LYS A 565 1.82 13.67 -14.74
C LYS A 565 2.09 13.17 -13.33
N LEU A 566 1.67 13.92 -12.31
CA LEU A 566 1.76 13.54 -10.90
C LEU A 566 0.91 12.31 -10.59
N LYS A 567 -0.35 12.27 -11.06
CA LYS A 567 -1.22 11.10 -10.90
C LYS A 567 -0.60 9.85 -11.52
N ARG A 568 0.01 9.98 -12.71
CA ARG A 568 0.76 8.89 -13.36
C ARG A 568 2.01 8.48 -12.57
N GLU A 569 2.82 9.43 -12.11
CA GLU A 569 4.01 9.13 -11.31
C GLU A 569 3.62 8.39 -10.02
N ARG A 570 2.54 8.83 -9.36
CA ARG A 570 1.99 8.18 -8.16
C ARG A 570 1.52 6.75 -8.44
N GLN A 571 0.84 6.53 -9.57
CA GLN A 571 0.41 5.19 -10.02
C GLN A 571 1.59 4.24 -10.29
N ILE A 572 2.72 4.75 -10.81
CA ILE A 572 3.91 3.94 -11.10
C ILE A 572 4.68 3.65 -9.82
N GLU A 573 4.98 4.70 -9.06
CA GLU A 573 5.84 4.65 -7.89
C GLU A 573 5.21 3.78 -6.80
N LEU A 574 3.90 3.96 -6.55
CA LEU A 574 3.16 3.32 -5.46
C LEU A 574 2.35 2.08 -5.92
N LEU A 575 2.68 1.48 -7.08
CA LEU A 575 1.99 0.27 -7.57
C LEU A 575 2.02 -0.83 -6.51
N GLY A 576 0.86 -1.41 -6.20
CA GLY A 576 0.74 -2.52 -5.25
C GLY A 576 1.18 -2.16 -3.84
N GLU A 577 1.02 -0.89 -3.44
CA GLU A 577 1.29 -0.40 -2.09
C GLU A 577 0.03 0.16 -1.42
N ASN A 578 -0.31 -0.32 -0.22
CA ASN A 578 -1.40 0.05 0.69
C ASN A 578 -2.79 0.27 0.03
N ALA A 579 -3.09 -0.47 -1.04
CA ALA A 579 -4.23 -0.24 -1.92
C ALA A 579 -4.38 1.23 -2.37
N MET A 580 -3.26 1.95 -2.52
CA MET A 580 -3.25 3.38 -2.80
C MET A 580 -4.03 3.72 -4.07
N ARG A 581 -3.86 2.94 -5.15
CA ARG A 581 -4.59 3.19 -6.41
C ARG A 581 -6.10 3.19 -6.24
N TYR A 582 -6.64 2.22 -5.51
CA TYR A 582 -8.08 2.11 -5.21
C TYR A 582 -8.63 3.36 -4.53
N PHE A 583 -7.88 3.89 -3.57
CA PHE A 583 -8.29 5.06 -2.80
C PHE A 583 -7.96 6.40 -3.50
N ASP A 584 -6.86 6.46 -4.25
CA ASP A 584 -6.46 7.62 -5.04
C ASP A 584 -7.53 7.93 -6.10
N LEU A 585 -8.01 6.91 -6.82
CA LEU A 585 -9.11 7.08 -7.78
C LEU A 585 -10.39 7.59 -7.11
N ARG A 586 -10.70 7.14 -5.90
CA ARG A 586 -11.89 7.58 -5.16
C ARG A 586 -11.76 9.00 -4.66
N ARG A 587 -10.64 9.35 -4.01
CA ARG A 587 -10.44 10.70 -3.46
C ARG A 587 -10.36 11.76 -4.56
N TRP A 588 -9.80 11.41 -5.72
CA TRP A 588 -9.77 12.29 -6.90
C TRP A 588 -11.09 12.37 -7.67
N LYS A 589 -12.06 11.50 -7.37
CA LYS A 589 -13.29 11.31 -8.16
C LYS A 589 -13.06 10.84 -9.60
N ASP A 590 -11.93 10.16 -9.84
CA ASP A 590 -11.61 9.55 -11.13
C ASP A 590 -12.22 8.15 -11.27
N ALA A 591 -12.60 7.50 -10.16
CA ALA A 591 -13.08 6.12 -10.14
C ALA A 591 -14.27 5.87 -11.08
N LEU A 592 -15.22 6.82 -11.20
CA LEU A 592 -16.36 6.69 -12.11
C LEU A 592 -15.96 6.51 -13.57
N VAL A 593 -14.81 7.06 -13.97
CA VAL A 593 -14.26 6.90 -15.33
C VAL A 593 -13.33 5.69 -15.38
N GLU A 594 -12.38 5.62 -14.45
CA GLU A 594 -11.25 4.68 -14.53
C GLU A 594 -11.64 3.24 -14.15
N GLU A 595 -12.57 3.07 -13.20
CA GLU A 595 -13.05 1.75 -12.78
C GLU A 595 -14.10 1.18 -13.74
N ASN A 596 -14.78 2.01 -14.54
CA ASN A 596 -15.75 1.55 -15.54
C ASN A 596 -15.13 1.21 -16.91
N GLN A 597 -13.82 1.43 -17.07
CA GLN A 597 -13.13 1.00 -18.29
C GLN A 597 -13.07 -0.53 -18.36
N LEU A 598 -13.26 -1.07 -19.56
CA LEU A 598 -13.12 -2.50 -19.80
C LEU A 598 -11.68 -2.94 -19.50
N MET A 599 -11.52 -3.96 -18.66
CA MET A 599 -10.21 -4.50 -18.34
C MET A 599 -9.56 -5.08 -19.60
N GLN A 600 -8.31 -4.70 -19.85
CA GLN A 600 -7.54 -5.17 -21.02
C GLN A 600 -6.25 -5.87 -20.60
N GLY A 601 -5.85 -6.84 -21.43
CA GLY A 601 -4.62 -7.61 -21.31
C GLY A 601 -4.12 -8.08 -22.68
N CYS A 602 -3.16 -8.99 -22.65
CA CYS A 602 -2.79 -9.84 -23.77
C CYS A 602 -3.90 -10.88 -24.06
N ASN A 603 -3.92 -11.43 -25.27
CA ASN A 603 -4.84 -12.49 -25.65
C ASN A 603 -4.35 -13.86 -25.20
N ILE A 604 -4.75 -14.27 -23.99
CA ILE A 604 -4.40 -15.58 -23.40
C ILE A 604 -4.96 -16.80 -24.14
N ASN A 605 -5.75 -16.61 -25.21
CA ASN A 605 -6.27 -17.71 -26.02
C ASN A 605 -5.33 -18.10 -27.19
N ILE A 606 -4.24 -17.36 -27.38
CA ILE A 606 -3.24 -17.60 -28.43
C ILE A 606 -2.16 -18.57 -27.93
N SER A 607 -1.87 -19.59 -28.73
CA SER A 607 -0.80 -20.57 -28.46
C SER A 607 0.58 -20.02 -28.86
N ASN A 608 1.63 -20.77 -28.53
CA ASN A 608 3.01 -20.45 -28.93
C ASN A 608 3.34 -20.82 -30.39
N ALA A 609 2.35 -20.99 -31.27
CA ALA A 609 2.58 -21.27 -32.67
C ALA A 609 3.14 -20.02 -33.38
N GLU A 610 4.28 -20.16 -34.05
CA GLU A 610 5.02 -19.06 -34.68
C GLU A 610 4.14 -18.20 -35.62
N THR A 611 3.18 -18.80 -36.30
CA THR A 611 2.28 -18.09 -37.23
C THR A 611 1.32 -17.10 -36.56
N HIS A 612 1.05 -17.25 -35.26
CA HIS A 612 0.06 -16.44 -34.53
C HIS A 612 0.57 -15.90 -33.20
N ILE A 613 1.80 -16.22 -32.78
CA ILE A 613 2.33 -15.83 -31.47
C ILE A 613 2.33 -14.31 -31.22
N GLN A 614 2.44 -13.51 -32.28
CA GLN A 614 2.32 -12.05 -32.23
C GLN A 614 0.91 -11.58 -31.81
N ASP A 615 -0.14 -12.36 -32.14
CA ASP A 615 -1.52 -12.04 -31.80
C ASP A 615 -1.79 -12.08 -30.29
N PHE A 616 -0.95 -12.78 -29.51
CA PHE A 616 -1.00 -12.76 -28.05
C PHE A 616 -0.86 -11.33 -27.52
N TYR A 617 -0.02 -10.51 -28.14
CA TYR A 617 0.31 -9.16 -27.64
C TYR A 617 -0.68 -8.08 -28.08
N LYS A 618 -1.73 -8.45 -28.83
CA LYS A 618 -2.78 -7.50 -29.24
C LYS A 618 -3.66 -7.16 -28.02
N PRO A 619 -3.90 -5.87 -27.73
CA PRO A 619 -4.80 -5.45 -26.66
C PRO A 619 -6.16 -6.14 -26.78
N THR A 620 -6.52 -6.92 -25.77
CA THR A 620 -7.73 -7.74 -25.76
C THR A 620 -8.53 -7.46 -24.50
N ILE A 621 -9.83 -7.27 -24.66
CA ILE A 621 -10.77 -7.10 -23.54
C ILE A 621 -10.92 -8.44 -22.82
N ILE A 622 -10.79 -8.41 -21.50
CA ILE A 622 -10.96 -9.59 -20.65
C ILE A 622 -12.44 -9.70 -20.28
N THR A 623 -13.19 -10.49 -21.06
CA THR A 623 -14.65 -10.59 -20.95
C THR A 623 -15.13 -11.39 -19.74
N SER A 624 -14.24 -12.05 -19.00
CA SER A 624 -14.59 -12.79 -17.78
C SER A 624 -14.68 -11.89 -16.54
N VAL A 625 -14.37 -10.60 -16.65
CA VAL A 625 -14.44 -9.63 -15.54
C VAL A 625 -15.28 -8.43 -15.95
N HIS A 626 -16.42 -8.22 -15.27
CA HIS A 626 -17.32 -7.11 -15.55
C HIS A 626 -17.06 -5.96 -14.60
N LYS A 627 -16.10 -5.09 -14.91
CA LYS A 627 -15.85 -3.93 -14.05
C LYS A 627 -17.10 -3.04 -13.98
N TYR A 628 -17.50 -2.71 -12.76
CA TYR A 628 -18.67 -1.88 -12.47
C TYR A 628 -18.35 -0.88 -11.37
N PHE A 629 -18.62 0.40 -11.62
CA PHE A 629 -18.55 1.44 -10.62
C PHE A 629 -19.67 2.46 -10.81
N GLU A 630 -20.30 2.86 -9.72
CA GLU A 630 -21.36 3.88 -9.74
C GLU A 630 -21.20 4.85 -8.57
N GLN A 631 -21.96 5.94 -8.57
CA GLN A 631 -21.79 7.04 -7.62
C GLN A 631 -21.79 6.59 -6.15
N ARG A 632 -22.68 5.67 -5.76
CA ARG A 632 -22.73 5.17 -4.38
C ARG A 632 -21.46 4.45 -3.94
N MET A 633 -20.66 3.91 -4.87
CA MET A 633 -19.45 3.12 -4.60
C MET A 633 -18.22 3.95 -4.22
N TYR A 634 -18.33 5.29 -4.21
CA TYR A 634 -17.30 6.15 -3.61
C TYR A 634 -17.13 5.91 -2.11
N LEU A 635 -18.22 5.56 -1.43
CA LEU A 635 -18.22 5.20 -0.01
C LEU A 635 -18.91 3.85 0.16
N TRP A 636 -18.36 2.99 0.99
CA TRP A 636 -18.96 1.68 1.24
C TRP A 636 -20.23 1.75 2.08
N PRO A 637 -21.18 0.82 1.90
CA PRO A 637 -22.37 0.76 2.74
C PRO A 637 -22.02 0.39 4.18
N PHE A 638 -22.70 1.00 5.14
CA PHE A 638 -22.75 0.46 6.50
C PHE A 638 -23.50 -0.89 6.48
N PRO A 639 -23.04 -1.88 7.27
CA PRO A 639 -23.72 -3.15 7.38
C PRO A 639 -25.12 -3.01 7.97
N SER A 640 -26.05 -3.82 7.48
CA SER A 640 -27.44 -3.89 7.96
C SER A 640 -27.53 -4.24 9.46
N TYR A 641 -26.58 -5.02 9.99
CA TYR A 641 -26.55 -5.34 11.42
C TYR A 641 -26.20 -4.11 12.27
N GLU A 642 -25.33 -3.23 11.77
CA GLU A 642 -24.90 -2.05 12.51
C GLU A 642 -25.99 -0.96 12.49
N LEU A 643 -26.68 -0.82 11.37
CA LEU A 643 -27.86 0.04 11.26
C LEU A 643 -29.00 -0.37 12.21
N LYS A 644 -29.12 -1.67 12.52
CA LYS A 644 -30.09 -2.16 13.51
C LYS A 644 -29.66 -1.92 14.95
N ARG A 645 -28.35 -1.88 15.22
CA ARG A 645 -27.80 -1.68 16.56
C ARG A 645 -27.78 -0.22 16.98
N ASN A 646 -27.41 0.66 16.05
CA ASN A 646 -27.34 2.10 16.29
C ASN A 646 -28.51 2.80 15.59
N VAL A 647 -29.55 3.15 16.36
CA VAL A 647 -30.77 3.77 15.83
C VAL A 647 -30.54 5.17 15.26
N ASN A 648 -29.39 5.78 15.56
CA ASN A 648 -28.99 7.11 15.08
C ASN A 648 -28.05 7.05 13.86
N LEU A 649 -27.66 5.85 13.41
CA LEU A 649 -26.80 5.66 12.24
C LEU A 649 -27.59 5.78 10.93
N THR A 650 -27.13 6.63 10.02
CA THR A 650 -27.67 6.74 8.66
C THR A 650 -26.80 6.02 7.64
N GLN A 651 -27.43 5.45 6.61
CA GLN A 651 -26.74 4.79 5.51
C GLN A 651 -26.08 5.80 4.56
N ASN A 652 -25.02 5.39 3.85
CA ASN A 652 -24.44 6.14 2.74
C ASN A 652 -25.42 6.18 1.54
N PRO A 653 -25.54 7.31 0.82
CA PRO A 653 -26.51 7.46 -0.27
C PRO A 653 -26.43 6.35 -1.33
N GLY A 654 -27.59 5.80 -1.70
CA GLY A 654 -27.75 4.79 -2.74
C GLY A 654 -27.63 3.32 -2.29
N TRP A 655 -27.33 3.06 -1.02
CA TRP A 655 -27.11 1.71 -0.47
C TRP A 655 -28.29 1.10 0.30
#